data_AF-A0A9D2S3Z1-F1
#
_entry.id   AF-A0A9D2S3Z1-F1
#
_cell.length_a   1.000
_cell.length_b   1.000
_cell.length_c   1.000
_cell.angle_alpha   90.00
_cell.angle_beta   90.00
_cell.angle_gamma   90.00
#
_symmetry.space_group_name_H-M   'P 1'
#
loop_
_entity.id
_entity.type
_entity.pdbx_description
1 polymer ?
#
loop_
_entity_poly.entity_id
_entity_poly.type
_entity_poly.pdbx_seq_one_letter_code
_entity_poly.pdbx_strand_id
1 'polypeptide(L)'
;METTADFECKGTELVRYKGPGGAVTIPDGVTKIGYEAFSGCTTLTRVTLSESVEEVSYRAFFGCSNLTQMVLTLDQLSMSQRMFQPNAKTVELLLRMGDGEPLDVIASFRKEYYMQSWNYSKEYLIPLAPEDIPVYDRMLASGKHEGFQMNENGRIKAMLLRLQDTEQPVGEELRGMFADFLSGKTSKAVKLAEKEKNAAYVRTLIEAGAVDSSNWKRVKKQLAASGLSELRELAAELDQAPSSAHARGSEGTVEQKYLDRLRKINARSILLKYGIQDLPAVHLAGSAELAPPEYMELCLAEYLKQQSKWSETLCPLADEAAAKLDRKELVQALLRLYEQAAPESRQTAFLPVLFRYADGAAVGKLYREYRSMWKTGDVANHALLFSDTREAMIYAEKEGILRRYASLRKTDEETIRVTRLLNFGLDNAGKKVYDLGGNLVTVALEPDLTLSLYSESTKKAVKSLPKKGADPERYEKAKADLSEMKKNLKKAVKARCDRLFQDFLSGRETDAQVWTESNLTNLLMRQSASLLVWSQEGRTFTLQEGQSADSEGHPYTLTGAPIQLAHPMEMDPADLDCWQRYFTSHGLKQPFAQVWEPVIDFSQIKEDRYQGVQIPAYRFKGQEKHGVELKIDLDLCDVSVNLTDCWLYVDSGAEAFHSLFGYSLNNSLTLQKFECSKKSRCSNHIIGLLDKWTAYGRVLKDDATVVDALDRFTLAQVTELLNLAIENHCANCTAALLEYKNRKFPDFDPMDVFTLE
;
A
#
# COMPACT_ATOMS: atom_id res chain seq x y z
N MET A 1 39.89 -6.33 -21.43
CA MET A 1 38.73 -7.07 -21.98
C MET A 1 38.86 -7.03 -23.48
N GLU A 2 38.97 -8.18 -24.14
CA GLU A 2 38.82 -8.23 -25.59
C GLU A 2 37.36 -7.93 -25.91
N THR A 3 37.05 -6.66 -26.15
CA THR A 3 35.80 -6.25 -26.76
C THR A 3 35.83 -6.80 -28.19
N THR A 4 35.15 -7.92 -28.43
CA THR A 4 34.83 -8.27 -29.81
C THR A 4 33.96 -7.13 -30.36
N ALA A 5 34.09 -6.82 -31.65
CA ALA A 5 33.44 -5.66 -32.28
C ALA A 5 31.88 -5.68 -32.17
N ASP A 6 31.32 -6.80 -31.72
CA ASP A 6 29.90 -7.08 -31.64
C ASP A 6 29.25 -6.72 -30.28
N PHE A 7 30.04 -6.54 -29.21
CA PHE A 7 29.53 -6.27 -27.86
C PHE A 7 29.98 -4.91 -27.34
N GLU A 8 29.01 -4.05 -27.02
CA GLU A 8 29.25 -2.80 -26.33
C GLU A 8 29.06 -3.02 -24.82
N CYS A 9 30.15 -2.91 -24.06
CA CYS A 9 30.15 -3.10 -22.61
C CYS A 9 30.51 -1.80 -21.88
N LYS A 10 29.85 -1.55 -20.75
CA LYS A 10 30.20 -0.51 -19.77
C LYS A 10 30.67 -1.20 -18.49
N GLY A 11 31.98 -1.30 -18.31
CA GLY A 11 32.54 -2.15 -17.25
C GLY A 11 32.26 -3.62 -17.53
N THR A 12 31.66 -4.34 -16.58
CA THR A 12 31.23 -5.74 -16.74
C THR A 12 29.79 -5.89 -17.23
N GLU A 13 29.09 -4.78 -17.51
CA GLU A 13 27.74 -4.77 -18.05
C GLU A 13 27.74 -4.72 -19.58
N LEU A 14 27.11 -5.69 -20.23
CA LEU A 14 26.81 -5.66 -21.65
C LEU A 14 25.61 -4.74 -21.90
N VAL A 15 25.84 -3.56 -22.46
CA VAL A 15 24.80 -2.55 -22.69
C VAL A 15 24.14 -2.68 -24.05
N ARG A 16 24.84 -3.23 -25.07
CA ARG A 16 24.27 -3.40 -26.41
C ARG A 16 25.01 -4.44 -27.25
N TYR A 17 24.27 -5.25 -28.01
CA TYR A 17 24.78 -6.12 -29.06
C TYR A 17 24.62 -5.46 -30.44
N LYS A 18 25.71 -5.44 -31.22
CA LYS A 18 25.79 -4.87 -32.59
C LYS A 18 26.21 -5.90 -33.64
N GLY A 19 26.39 -7.15 -33.24
CA GLY A 19 26.86 -8.20 -34.13
C GLY A 19 25.83 -8.67 -35.16
N PRO A 20 26.25 -9.54 -36.09
CA PRO A 20 25.43 -9.97 -37.23
C PRO A 20 24.24 -10.88 -36.87
N GLY A 21 24.18 -11.40 -35.63
CA GLY A 21 23.19 -12.40 -35.19
C GLY A 21 23.66 -13.84 -35.35
N GLY A 22 22.73 -14.80 -35.38
CA GLY A 22 23.03 -16.23 -35.38
C GLY A 22 23.23 -16.81 -33.98
N ALA A 23 24.19 -17.72 -33.82
CA ALA A 23 24.57 -18.28 -32.52
C ALA A 23 25.61 -17.38 -31.84
N VAL A 24 25.25 -16.83 -30.69
CA VAL A 24 26.05 -15.84 -29.96
C VAL A 24 26.44 -16.40 -28.60
N THR A 25 27.73 -16.33 -28.26
CA THR A 25 28.23 -16.63 -26.92
C THR A 25 28.58 -15.33 -26.21
N ILE A 26 28.02 -15.11 -25.03
CA ILE A 26 28.35 -13.96 -24.18
C ILE A 26 29.80 -14.13 -23.70
N PRO A 27 30.67 -13.10 -23.81
CA PRO A 27 32.05 -13.20 -23.39
C PRO A 27 32.21 -13.44 -21.88
N ASP A 28 33.31 -14.09 -21.50
CA ASP A 28 33.70 -14.21 -20.10
C ASP A 28 34.05 -12.82 -19.51
N GLY A 29 33.63 -12.59 -18.26
CA GLY A 29 33.81 -11.32 -17.56
C GLY A 29 32.63 -10.35 -17.70
N VAL A 30 31.65 -10.66 -18.53
CA VAL A 30 30.34 -9.99 -18.46
C VAL A 30 29.60 -10.53 -17.24
N THR A 31 29.29 -9.66 -16.29
CA THR A 31 28.51 -10.01 -15.09
C THR A 31 27.05 -9.62 -15.20
N LYS A 32 26.73 -8.66 -16.08
CA LYS A 32 25.36 -8.18 -16.28
C LYS A 32 25.03 -8.02 -17.75
N ILE A 33 23.85 -8.48 -18.16
CA ILE A 33 23.23 -8.13 -19.45
C ILE A 33 22.25 -7.00 -19.18
N GLY A 34 22.53 -5.83 -19.74
CA GLY A 34 21.79 -4.59 -19.54
C GLY A 34 20.40 -4.58 -20.16
N TYR A 35 19.63 -3.55 -19.80
CA TYR A 35 18.27 -3.34 -20.32
C TYR A 35 18.30 -3.23 -21.86
N GLU A 36 17.45 -4.01 -22.53
CA GLU A 36 17.34 -4.02 -24.01
C GLU A 36 18.65 -4.32 -24.77
N ALA A 37 19.65 -4.96 -24.15
CA ALA A 37 20.96 -5.19 -24.76
C ALA A 37 20.92 -5.92 -26.12
N PHE A 38 19.96 -6.83 -26.33
CA PHE A 38 19.68 -7.53 -27.59
C PHE A 38 18.31 -7.16 -28.18
N SER A 39 17.73 -6.03 -27.79
CA SER A 39 16.39 -5.65 -28.26
C SER A 39 16.34 -5.51 -29.78
N GLY A 40 15.36 -6.18 -30.41
CA GLY A 40 15.14 -6.17 -31.86
C GLY A 40 16.14 -7.00 -32.68
N CYS A 41 16.99 -7.83 -32.05
CA CYS A 41 17.93 -8.69 -32.77
C CYS A 41 17.23 -9.88 -33.46
N THR A 42 16.51 -9.60 -34.55
CA THR A 42 15.71 -10.57 -35.29
C THR A 42 16.52 -11.67 -35.99
N THR A 43 17.83 -11.50 -36.17
CA THR A 43 18.74 -12.50 -36.77
C THR A 43 19.34 -13.46 -35.74
N LEU A 44 19.16 -13.21 -34.45
CA LEU A 44 19.66 -14.04 -33.36
C LEU A 44 18.89 -15.36 -33.29
N THR A 45 19.60 -16.51 -33.29
CA THR A 45 18.99 -17.85 -33.28
C THR A 45 19.31 -18.64 -32.01
N ARG A 46 20.52 -18.46 -31.44
CA ARG A 46 20.97 -19.10 -30.20
C ARG A 46 21.77 -18.11 -29.36
N VAL A 47 21.60 -18.16 -28.04
CA VAL A 47 22.46 -17.43 -27.08
C VAL A 47 23.04 -18.39 -26.05
N THR A 48 24.34 -18.33 -25.80
CA THR A 48 25.03 -19.03 -24.71
C THR A 48 25.51 -18.01 -23.70
N LEU A 49 25.01 -18.08 -22.46
CA LEU A 49 25.50 -17.24 -21.35
C LEU A 49 26.82 -17.82 -20.82
N SER A 50 27.81 -16.96 -20.59
CA SER A 50 29.03 -17.32 -19.85
C SER A 50 28.71 -17.47 -18.36
N GLU A 51 29.49 -18.27 -17.63
CA GLU A 51 29.25 -18.52 -16.20
C GLU A 51 29.35 -17.27 -15.33
N SER A 52 30.08 -16.24 -15.79
CA SER A 52 30.22 -14.98 -15.07
C SER A 52 28.95 -14.14 -15.03
N VAL A 53 27.92 -14.45 -15.85
CA VAL A 53 26.69 -13.66 -15.90
C VAL A 53 25.87 -13.91 -14.63
N GLU A 54 25.78 -12.87 -13.80
CA GLU A 54 25.04 -12.83 -12.53
C GLU A 54 23.69 -12.12 -12.66
N GLU A 55 23.50 -11.25 -13.67
CA GLU A 55 22.25 -10.50 -13.82
C GLU A 55 21.84 -10.38 -15.31
N VAL A 56 20.56 -10.57 -15.59
CA VAL A 56 19.96 -10.27 -16.91
C VAL A 56 18.77 -9.33 -16.71
N SER A 57 18.90 -8.12 -17.26
CA SER A 57 17.95 -7.03 -17.05
C SER A 57 16.65 -7.22 -17.85
N TYR A 58 15.62 -6.46 -17.47
CA TYR A 58 14.31 -6.47 -18.14
C TYR A 58 14.47 -6.17 -19.65
N ARG A 59 13.68 -6.87 -20.49
CA ARG A 59 13.68 -6.74 -21.97
C ARG A 59 15.02 -6.96 -22.67
N ALA A 60 16.02 -7.55 -22.01
CA ALA A 60 17.33 -7.82 -22.61
C ALA A 60 17.26 -8.48 -24.00
N PHE A 61 16.29 -9.38 -24.24
CA PHE A 61 16.10 -10.06 -25.53
C PHE A 61 14.76 -9.72 -26.21
N PHE A 62 14.16 -8.56 -25.93
CA PHE A 62 12.85 -8.19 -26.48
C PHE A 62 12.87 -8.10 -28.01
N GLY A 63 11.92 -8.72 -28.71
CA GLY A 63 11.84 -8.64 -30.17
C GLY A 63 12.85 -9.49 -30.95
N CYS A 64 13.62 -10.37 -30.29
CA CYS A 64 14.46 -11.38 -30.95
C CYS A 64 13.59 -12.52 -31.54
N SER A 65 12.89 -12.24 -32.64
CA SER A 65 11.84 -13.10 -33.21
C SER A 65 12.30 -14.48 -33.71
N ASN A 66 13.60 -14.67 -33.96
CA ASN A 66 14.17 -15.96 -34.42
C ASN A 66 15.00 -16.68 -33.36
N LEU A 67 15.06 -16.18 -32.13
CA LEU A 67 15.75 -16.86 -31.04
C LEU A 67 14.97 -18.13 -30.69
N THR A 68 15.56 -19.30 -30.94
CA THR A 68 14.96 -20.61 -30.66
C THR A 68 15.64 -21.34 -29.51
N GLN A 69 16.85 -20.93 -29.10
CA GLN A 69 17.60 -21.65 -28.09
C GLN A 69 18.43 -20.74 -27.19
N MET A 70 18.48 -21.06 -25.89
CA MET A 70 19.37 -20.40 -24.93
C MET A 70 20.07 -21.43 -24.04
N VAL A 71 21.38 -21.27 -23.85
CA VAL A 71 22.22 -22.14 -23.02
C VAL A 71 22.67 -21.34 -21.79
N LEU A 72 22.40 -21.85 -20.59
CA LEU A 72 22.64 -21.16 -19.32
C LEU A 72 22.86 -22.16 -18.17
N THR A 73 23.36 -21.71 -17.03
CA THR A 73 23.54 -22.56 -15.83
C THR A 73 22.31 -22.58 -14.92
N LEU A 74 22.26 -23.53 -13.99
CA LEU A 74 21.18 -23.62 -12.99
C LEU A 74 21.04 -22.32 -12.17
N ASP A 75 22.17 -21.71 -11.82
CA ASP A 75 22.20 -20.44 -11.08
C ASP A 75 21.60 -19.30 -11.92
N GLN A 76 21.94 -19.24 -13.20
CA GLN A 76 21.40 -18.27 -14.15
C GLN A 76 19.90 -18.43 -14.41
N LEU A 77 19.40 -19.67 -14.37
CA LEU A 77 17.97 -19.93 -14.50
C LEU A 77 17.18 -19.36 -13.32
N SER A 78 17.70 -19.43 -12.09
CA SER A 78 17.01 -18.89 -10.91
C SER A 78 16.84 -17.36 -10.97
N MET A 79 17.76 -16.68 -11.64
CA MET A 79 17.80 -15.22 -11.81
C MET A 79 16.90 -14.75 -12.97
N SER A 80 16.30 -15.69 -13.71
CA SER A 80 15.76 -15.46 -15.05
C SER A 80 14.28 -15.08 -15.18
N GLN A 81 13.54 -14.91 -14.08
CA GLN A 81 12.07 -14.76 -14.12
C GLN A 81 11.56 -13.59 -15.01
N ARG A 82 12.46 -12.72 -15.49
CA ARG A 82 12.19 -11.57 -16.36
C ARG A 82 12.88 -11.61 -17.74
N MET A 83 13.64 -12.68 -18.06
CA MET A 83 14.45 -12.79 -19.29
C MET A 83 13.59 -12.95 -20.56
N PHE A 84 12.33 -13.41 -20.44
CA PHE A 84 11.56 -13.95 -21.56
C PHE A 84 10.14 -13.35 -21.75
N GLN A 85 9.99 -12.03 -21.62
CA GLN A 85 8.78 -11.34 -22.13
C GLN A 85 8.91 -11.04 -23.64
N PRO A 86 7.80 -11.08 -24.39
CA PRO A 86 7.54 -12.08 -25.42
C PRO A 86 8.40 -11.95 -26.69
N ASN A 87 9.19 -12.98 -26.97
CA ASN A 87 9.60 -13.32 -28.33
C ASN A 87 8.59 -14.29 -28.95
N ALA A 88 8.37 -14.18 -30.26
CA ALA A 88 7.23 -14.79 -30.95
C ALA A 88 7.28 -16.34 -31.09
N LYS A 89 8.27 -17.03 -30.51
CA LYS A 89 8.50 -18.48 -30.66
C LYS A 89 8.93 -19.12 -29.33
N THR A 90 8.67 -20.42 -29.21
CA THR A 90 9.19 -21.29 -28.14
C THR A 90 10.72 -21.24 -28.15
N VAL A 91 11.32 -20.86 -27.02
CA VAL A 91 12.78 -20.96 -26.79
C VAL A 91 13.05 -22.26 -26.02
N GLU A 92 13.98 -23.06 -26.51
CA GLU A 92 14.51 -24.21 -25.79
C GLU A 92 15.63 -23.77 -24.85
N LEU A 93 15.52 -24.10 -23.56
CA LEU A 93 16.62 -23.89 -22.62
C LEU A 93 17.46 -25.15 -22.51
N LEU A 94 18.78 -25.02 -22.58
CA LEU A 94 19.74 -26.07 -22.22
C LEU A 94 20.49 -25.66 -20.96
N LEU A 95 20.56 -26.56 -19.99
CA LEU A 95 21.24 -26.32 -18.71
C LEU A 95 22.65 -26.92 -18.72
N ARG A 96 23.64 -26.15 -18.24
CA ARG A 96 25.00 -26.65 -17.97
C ARG A 96 25.29 -26.64 -16.48
N MET A 97 25.97 -27.67 -15.98
CA MET A 97 26.51 -27.67 -14.63
C MET A 97 27.91 -27.02 -14.63
N GLY A 98 28.31 -26.44 -13.50
CA GLY A 98 29.60 -25.74 -13.34
C GLY A 98 30.85 -26.64 -13.40
N ASP A 99 30.69 -27.93 -13.65
CA ASP A 99 31.75 -28.89 -13.98
C ASP A 99 31.93 -29.10 -15.49
N GLY A 100 31.13 -28.42 -16.32
CA GLY A 100 31.27 -28.38 -17.78
C GLY A 100 30.45 -29.43 -18.54
N GLU A 101 29.86 -30.41 -17.85
CA GLU A 101 29.00 -31.43 -18.46
C GLU A 101 27.63 -30.84 -18.86
N PRO A 102 27.21 -30.97 -20.13
CA PRO A 102 25.91 -30.50 -20.58
C PRO A 102 24.79 -31.41 -20.04
N LEU A 103 23.78 -30.81 -19.42
CA LEU A 103 22.50 -31.46 -19.19
C LEU A 103 21.58 -31.10 -20.35
N ASP A 104 21.22 -32.10 -21.16
CA ASP A 104 20.19 -31.98 -22.20
C ASP A 104 18.77 -31.96 -21.57
N VAL A 105 18.56 -31.09 -20.59
CA VAL A 105 17.23 -30.85 -20.02
C VAL A 105 16.53 -29.80 -20.86
N ILE A 106 15.53 -30.22 -21.64
CA ILE A 106 14.76 -29.36 -22.54
C ILE A 106 13.57 -28.75 -21.79
N ALA A 107 13.62 -27.44 -21.53
CA ALA A 107 12.44 -26.67 -21.16
C ALA A 107 11.89 -25.91 -22.38
N SER A 108 10.57 -25.91 -22.58
CA SER A 108 9.91 -25.24 -23.73
C SER A 108 8.84 -24.24 -23.26
N PHE A 109 8.82 -23.04 -23.85
CA PHE A 109 7.80 -22.01 -23.58
C PHE A 109 6.64 -22.07 -24.59
N ARG A 110 5.38 -22.07 -24.13
CA ARG A 110 4.20 -21.88 -24.99
C ARG A 110 3.54 -20.52 -24.74
N LYS A 111 3.02 -19.92 -25.82
CA LYS A 111 2.28 -18.65 -25.82
C LYS A 111 0.90 -18.82 -25.18
N GLU A 112 0.59 -18.06 -24.13
CA GLU A 112 -0.80 -17.74 -23.78
C GLU A 112 -0.99 -16.26 -23.41
N TYR A 113 -1.64 -15.56 -24.35
CA TYR A 113 -2.53 -14.40 -24.23
C TYR A 113 -2.12 -13.19 -23.37
N TYR A 114 -1.84 -12.08 -24.07
CA TYR A 114 -2.03 -10.73 -23.57
C TYR A 114 -3.51 -10.37 -23.52
N MET A 115 -3.84 -9.49 -22.58
CA MET A 115 -5.15 -8.91 -22.23
C MET A 115 -5.93 -9.69 -21.16
N GLN A 116 -5.96 -9.06 -19.98
CA GLN A 116 -6.78 -9.32 -18.78
C GLN A 116 -6.18 -10.23 -17.70
N SER A 117 -6.00 -9.63 -16.52
CA SER A 117 -5.55 -10.19 -15.23
C SER A 117 -4.08 -10.60 -15.12
N TRP A 118 -3.37 -9.86 -14.29
CA TRP A 118 -1.99 -10.10 -13.88
C TRP A 118 -1.92 -11.38 -13.06
N ASN A 119 -1.60 -12.49 -13.71
CA ASN A 119 -1.27 -13.74 -13.04
C ASN A 119 0.04 -14.28 -13.62
N TYR A 120 1.16 -13.89 -13.02
CA TYR A 120 2.48 -14.49 -13.29
C TYR A 120 2.56 -15.91 -12.70
N SER A 121 1.67 -16.78 -13.14
CA SER A 121 1.68 -18.20 -12.81
C SER A 121 1.33 -19.02 -14.04
N LYS A 122 2.26 -19.09 -15.00
CA LYS A 122 2.20 -20.11 -16.06
C LYS A 122 3.54 -20.83 -16.14
N GLU A 123 3.63 -21.82 -15.25
CA GLU A 123 4.35 -23.10 -15.30
C GLU A 123 5.59 -23.19 -16.20
N TYR A 124 6.77 -23.16 -15.58
CA TYR A 124 8.01 -23.63 -16.19
C TYR A 124 8.05 -25.16 -16.07
N LEU A 125 7.88 -25.88 -17.17
CA LEU A 125 7.85 -27.34 -17.15
C LEU A 125 9.27 -27.88 -17.34
N ILE A 126 9.89 -28.35 -16.25
CA ILE A 126 10.95 -29.36 -16.35
C ILE A 126 10.24 -30.71 -16.39
N PRO A 127 10.23 -31.42 -17.54
CA PRO A 127 9.85 -32.81 -17.54
C PRO A 127 10.89 -33.57 -16.71
N LEU A 128 10.44 -34.24 -15.64
CA LEU A 128 11.31 -35.17 -14.91
C LEU A 128 10.96 -36.59 -15.34
N ALA A 129 11.93 -37.25 -15.95
CA ALA A 129 12.01 -38.68 -16.08
C ALA A 129 12.80 -39.26 -14.88
N PRO A 130 12.74 -40.57 -14.61
CA PRO A 130 13.52 -41.21 -13.53
C PRO A 130 15.02 -40.89 -13.57
N GLU A 131 15.56 -40.62 -14.76
CA GLU A 131 16.97 -40.29 -14.98
C GLU A 131 17.35 -38.88 -14.47
N ASP A 132 16.36 -38.00 -14.23
CA ASP A 132 16.55 -36.62 -13.77
C ASP A 132 16.52 -36.48 -12.22
N ILE A 133 16.33 -37.57 -11.48
CA ILE A 133 16.29 -37.60 -10.01
C ILE A 133 17.55 -36.98 -9.36
N PRO A 134 18.78 -37.22 -9.85
CA PRO A 134 19.99 -36.60 -9.30
C PRO A 134 20.04 -35.07 -9.46
N VAL A 135 19.25 -34.49 -10.37
CA VAL A 135 19.12 -33.04 -10.55
C VAL A 135 18.24 -32.45 -9.46
N TYR A 136 17.11 -33.09 -9.17
CA TYR A 136 16.20 -32.69 -8.10
C TYR A 136 16.88 -32.72 -6.72
N ASP A 137 17.72 -33.73 -6.46
CA ASP A 137 18.48 -33.84 -5.21
C ASP A 137 19.52 -32.74 -5.04
N ARG A 138 20.26 -32.43 -6.12
CA ARG A 138 21.23 -31.33 -6.11
C ARG A 138 20.56 -29.97 -5.98
N MET A 139 19.36 -29.80 -6.55
CA MET A 139 18.53 -28.60 -6.37
C MET A 139 18.07 -28.44 -4.91
N LEU A 140 17.65 -29.51 -4.24
CA LEU A 140 17.29 -29.49 -2.82
C LEU A 140 18.50 -29.20 -1.93
N ALA A 141 19.64 -29.86 -2.19
CA ALA A 141 20.88 -29.67 -1.43
C ALA A 141 21.42 -28.23 -1.55
N SER A 142 21.20 -27.56 -2.69
CA SER A 142 21.61 -26.16 -2.89
C SER A 142 20.76 -25.13 -2.15
N GLY A 143 19.65 -25.52 -1.52
CA GLY A 143 18.71 -24.59 -0.87
C GLY A 143 17.91 -23.69 -1.84
N LYS A 144 18.12 -23.79 -3.15
CA LYS A 144 17.49 -22.95 -4.19
C LYS A 144 16.20 -23.54 -4.78
N HIS A 145 15.35 -24.14 -3.94
CA HIS A 145 14.14 -24.86 -4.37
C HIS A 145 12.97 -23.94 -4.80
N GLU A 146 13.05 -22.63 -4.54
CA GLU A 146 11.99 -21.66 -4.86
C GLU A 146 12.03 -21.13 -6.30
N GLY A 147 13.13 -21.36 -7.04
CA GLY A 147 13.32 -20.86 -8.40
C GLY A 147 12.61 -21.65 -9.51
N PHE A 148 12.15 -22.86 -9.22
CA PHE A 148 11.60 -23.77 -10.23
C PHE A 148 10.08 -23.94 -10.03
N GLN A 149 9.27 -23.24 -10.82
CA GLN A 149 7.82 -23.49 -10.83
C GLN A 149 7.48 -24.72 -11.67
N MET A 150 7.84 -25.91 -11.15
CA MET A 150 7.26 -27.16 -11.62
C MET A 150 5.73 -27.11 -11.45
N ASN A 151 4.98 -27.59 -12.43
CA ASN A 151 3.54 -27.78 -12.24
C ASN A 151 3.30 -28.74 -11.07
N GLU A 152 2.11 -28.65 -10.47
CA GLU A 152 1.83 -29.36 -9.23
C GLU A 152 1.93 -30.89 -9.38
N ASN A 153 1.61 -31.42 -10.57
CA ASN A 153 1.76 -32.86 -10.87
C ASN A 153 3.23 -33.28 -10.93
N GLY A 154 4.10 -32.45 -11.51
CA GLY A 154 5.54 -32.69 -11.57
C GLY A 154 6.18 -32.67 -10.18
N ARG A 155 5.75 -31.77 -9.31
CA ARG A 155 6.21 -31.73 -7.89
C ARG A 155 5.82 -32.99 -7.14
N ILE A 156 4.54 -33.39 -7.28
CA ILE A 156 4.04 -34.64 -6.69
C ILE A 156 4.85 -35.83 -7.22
N LYS A 157 5.06 -35.92 -8.53
CA LYS A 157 5.84 -36.99 -9.17
C LYS A 157 7.27 -37.08 -8.64
N ALA A 158 7.97 -35.94 -8.60
CA ALA A 158 9.35 -35.86 -8.14
C ALA A 158 9.50 -36.36 -6.71
N MET A 159 8.63 -35.88 -5.80
CA MET A 159 8.64 -36.29 -4.41
C MET A 159 8.35 -37.79 -4.25
N LEU A 160 7.41 -38.33 -5.02
CA LEU A 160 7.07 -39.76 -4.98
C LEU A 160 8.21 -40.63 -5.50
N LEU A 161 8.80 -40.29 -6.65
CA LEU A 161 9.98 -40.98 -7.18
C LEU A 161 11.14 -40.93 -6.19
N ARG A 162 11.34 -39.77 -5.56
CA ARG A 162 12.45 -39.60 -4.61
C ARG A 162 12.29 -40.42 -3.33
N LEU A 163 11.05 -40.55 -2.85
CA LEU A 163 10.72 -41.40 -1.71
C LEU A 163 10.83 -42.90 -2.03
N GLN A 164 10.77 -43.28 -3.31
CA GLN A 164 10.93 -44.65 -3.79
C GLN A 164 12.40 -45.05 -4.02
N ASP A 165 13.32 -44.09 -4.04
CA ASP A 165 14.74 -44.37 -4.24
C ASP A 165 15.33 -45.07 -3.00
N THR A 166 15.68 -46.35 -3.18
CA THR A 166 16.29 -47.21 -2.17
C THR A 166 17.81 -47.14 -2.13
N GLU A 167 18.45 -46.62 -3.18
CA GLU A 167 19.92 -46.53 -3.27
C GLU A 167 20.46 -45.34 -2.46
N GLN A 168 19.71 -44.24 -2.40
CA GLN A 168 20.02 -43.07 -1.58
C GLN A 168 18.81 -42.67 -0.73
N PRO A 169 18.59 -43.24 0.47
CA PRO A 169 17.38 -42.98 1.24
C PRO A 169 17.27 -41.51 1.69
N VAL A 170 16.07 -40.93 1.54
CA VAL A 170 15.75 -39.58 2.02
C VAL A 170 15.80 -39.55 3.56
N GLY A 171 16.54 -38.60 4.12
CA GLY A 171 16.61 -38.36 5.56
C GLY A 171 15.25 -38.06 6.20
N GLU A 172 15.12 -38.33 7.51
CA GLU A 172 13.85 -38.28 8.25
C GLU A 172 13.17 -36.89 8.20
N GLU A 173 13.96 -35.82 8.22
CA GLU A 173 13.51 -34.43 8.13
C GLU A 173 12.84 -34.11 6.79
N LEU A 174 13.51 -34.41 5.67
CA LEU A 174 12.99 -34.20 4.32
C LEU A 174 11.79 -35.11 4.02
N ARG A 175 11.80 -36.34 4.57
CA ARG A 175 10.68 -37.27 4.46
C ARG A 175 9.41 -36.70 5.11
N GLY A 176 9.53 -36.09 6.30
CA GLY A 176 8.43 -35.40 6.96
C GLY A 176 7.87 -34.23 6.12
N MET A 177 8.76 -33.40 5.56
CA MET A 177 8.35 -32.29 4.68
C MET A 177 7.58 -32.77 3.44
N PHE A 178 8.03 -33.86 2.82
CA PHE A 178 7.36 -34.44 1.65
C PHE A 178 5.99 -35.01 2.03
N ALA A 179 5.89 -35.70 3.17
CA ALA A 179 4.64 -36.22 3.69
C ALA A 179 3.60 -35.12 3.90
N ASP A 180 3.99 -34.02 4.55
CA ASP A 180 3.13 -32.86 4.80
C ASP A 180 2.61 -32.25 3.50
N PHE A 181 3.48 -32.03 2.51
CA PHE A 181 3.08 -31.50 1.21
C PHE A 181 2.10 -32.43 0.50
N LEU A 182 2.41 -33.73 0.47
CA LEU A 182 1.61 -34.74 -0.22
C LEU A 182 0.25 -34.99 0.46
N SER A 183 0.15 -34.81 1.78
CA SER A 183 -1.11 -34.99 2.54
C SER A 183 -2.24 -34.09 2.03
N GLY A 184 -1.90 -32.84 1.68
CA GLY A 184 -2.82 -31.86 1.10
C GLY A 184 -3.19 -32.15 -0.36
N LYS A 185 -2.49 -33.10 -1.02
CA LYS A 185 -2.56 -33.37 -2.47
C LYS A 185 -2.85 -34.83 -2.81
N THR A 186 -3.21 -35.64 -1.83
CA THR A 186 -3.52 -37.09 -1.98
C THR A 186 -4.42 -37.41 -3.18
N SER A 187 -5.49 -36.64 -3.41
CA SER A 187 -6.38 -36.87 -4.55
C SER A 187 -5.75 -36.60 -5.92
N LYS A 188 -4.80 -35.66 -6.03
CA LYS A 188 -4.06 -35.41 -7.27
C LYS A 188 -3.02 -36.50 -7.49
N ALA A 189 -2.35 -36.92 -6.42
CA ALA A 189 -1.37 -38.00 -6.46
C ALA A 189 -1.99 -39.35 -6.89
N VAL A 190 -3.18 -39.70 -6.41
CA VAL A 190 -3.91 -40.91 -6.84
C VAL A 190 -4.28 -40.84 -8.33
N LYS A 191 -4.76 -39.69 -8.82
CA LYS A 191 -5.05 -39.50 -10.26
C LYS A 191 -3.78 -39.57 -11.13
N LEU A 192 -2.66 -39.07 -10.61
CA LEU A 192 -1.38 -39.16 -11.28
C LEU A 192 -0.90 -40.61 -11.37
N ALA A 193 -0.98 -41.37 -10.27
CA ALA A 193 -0.69 -42.80 -10.26
C ALA A 193 -1.52 -43.57 -11.28
N GLU A 194 -2.81 -43.22 -11.42
CA GLU A 194 -3.69 -43.82 -12.43
C GLU A 194 -3.29 -43.46 -13.86
N LYS A 195 -3.02 -42.18 -14.12
CA LYS A 195 -2.59 -41.68 -15.43
C LYS A 195 -1.28 -42.34 -15.88
N GLU A 196 -0.34 -42.53 -14.96
CA GLU A 196 0.98 -43.08 -15.24
C GLU A 196 1.05 -44.60 -15.10
N LYS A 197 -0.06 -45.26 -14.72
CA LYS A 197 -0.13 -46.70 -14.48
C LYS A 197 0.92 -47.19 -13.47
N ASN A 198 1.13 -46.42 -12.41
CA ASN A 198 2.12 -46.72 -11.38
C ASN A 198 1.48 -46.75 -9.99
N ALA A 199 1.05 -47.94 -9.56
CA ALA A 199 0.41 -48.13 -8.25
C ALA A 199 1.37 -47.91 -7.06
N ALA A 200 2.68 -47.98 -7.28
CA ALA A 200 3.69 -47.76 -6.23
C ALA A 200 3.63 -46.33 -5.68
N TYR A 201 3.23 -45.34 -6.48
CA TYR A 201 3.01 -43.96 -6.01
C TYR A 201 2.04 -43.88 -4.84
N VAL A 202 0.97 -44.68 -4.86
CA VAL A 202 -0.01 -44.69 -3.77
C VAL A 202 0.54 -45.41 -2.54
N ARG A 203 1.32 -46.49 -2.72
CA ARG A 203 2.01 -47.16 -1.61
C ARG A 203 2.98 -46.21 -0.92
N THR A 204 3.77 -45.46 -1.69
CA THR A 204 4.69 -44.45 -1.19
C THR A 204 3.99 -43.31 -0.44
N LEU A 205 2.79 -42.89 -0.85
CA LEU A 205 1.99 -41.92 -0.07
C LEU A 205 1.63 -42.45 1.32
N ILE A 206 1.27 -43.73 1.40
CA ILE A 206 0.87 -44.39 2.65
C ILE A 206 2.10 -44.56 3.55
N GLU A 207 3.20 -45.09 3.01
CA GLU A 207 4.47 -45.31 3.72
C GLU A 207 5.12 -44.01 4.20
N ALA A 208 4.97 -42.92 3.43
CA ALA A 208 5.45 -41.60 3.85
C ALA A 208 4.56 -40.96 4.93
N GLY A 209 3.40 -41.53 5.27
CA GLY A 209 2.48 -40.95 6.24
C GLY A 209 1.62 -39.81 5.69
N ALA A 210 1.58 -39.62 4.36
CA ALA A 210 0.71 -38.62 3.72
C ALA A 210 -0.78 -39.03 3.72
N VAL A 211 -1.08 -40.30 3.97
CA VAL A 211 -2.44 -40.82 4.18
C VAL A 211 -2.66 -41.10 5.67
N ASP A 212 -3.59 -40.35 6.28
CA ASP A 212 -3.84 -40.38 7.72
C ASP A 212 -5.33 -40.51 8.05
N SER A 213 -5.65 -40.48 9.34
CA SER A 213 -7.04 -40.56 9.85
C SER A 213 -7.97 -39.46 9.30
N SER A 214 -7.44 -38.33 8.82
CA SER A 214 -8.21 -37.20 8.30
C SER A 214 -8.59 -37.36 6.83
N ASN A 215 -7.76 -38.05 6.03
CA ASN A 215 -7.94 -38.11 4.57
C ASN A 215 -8.16 -39.54 4.00
N TRP A 216 -7.92 -40.59 4.79
CA TRP A 216 -7.96 -41.98 4.31
C TRP A 216 -9.28 -42.41 3.67
N LYS A 217 -10.45 -42.03 4.22
CA LYS A 217 -11.76 -42.41 3.65
C LYS A 217 -11.93 -41.89 2.22
N ARG A 218 -11.42 -40.69 1.95
CA ARG A 218 -11.46 -40.06 0.63
C ARG A 218 -10.53 -40.77 -0.34
N VAL A 219 -9.31 -41.07 0.11
CA VAL A 219 -8.30 -41.81 -0.69
C VAL A 219 -8.82 -43.20 -1.04
N LYS A 220 -9.31 -43.97 -0.05
CA LYS A 220 -9.91 -45.30 -0.26
C LYS A 220 -11.03 -45.28 -1.29
N LYS A 221 -11.94 -44.30 -1.21
CA LYS A 221 -13.03 -44.15 -2.18
C LYS A 221 -12.52 -43.88 -3.60
N GLN A 222 -11.44 -43.10 -3.75
CA GLN A 222 -10.83 -42.82 -5.06
C GLN A 222 -10.12 -44.05 -5.63
N LEU A 223 -9.41 -44.81 -4.79
CA LEU A 223 -8.74 -46.04 -5.19
C LEU A 223 -9.74 -47.12 -5.64
N ALA A 224 -10.84 -47.29 -4.90
CA ALA A 224 -11.90 -48.23 -5.26
C ALA A 224 -12.61 -47.89 -6.59
N ALA A 225 -12.58 -46.62 -6.99
CA ALA A 225 -13.16 -46.12 -8.23
C ALA A 225 -12.18 -46.07 -9.41
N SER A 226 -10.92 -46.49 -9.21
CA SER A 226 -9.90 -46.45 -10.26
C SER A 226 -10.11 -47.52 -11.34
N GLY A 227 -9.74 -47.19 -12.58
CA GLY A 227 -9.67 -48.12 -13.71
C GLY A 227 -8.50 -49.12 -13.65
N LEU A 228 -7.53 -48.94 -12.74
CA LEU A 228 -6.42 -49.88 -12.51
C LEU A 228 -6.80 -50.93 -11.46
N SER A 229 -6.60 -52.22 -11.75
CA SER A 229 -6.87 -53.32 -10.80
C SER A 229 -6.02 -53.22 -9.53
N GLU A 230 -4.73 -52.91 -9.67
CA GLU A 230 -3.79 -52.78 -8.55
C GLU A 230 -4.17 -51.68 -7.55
N LEU A 231 -4.75 -50.56 -8.03
CA LEU A 231 -5.24 -49.51 -7.15
C LEU A 231 -6.55 -49.91 -6.44
N ARG A 232 -7.40 -50.71 -7.07
CA ARG A 232 -8.62 -51.24 -6.44
C ARG A 232 -8.28 -52.28 -5.36
N GLU A 233 -7.26 -53.08 -5.57
CA GLU A 233 -6.73 -54.02 -4.56
C GLU A 233 -6.16 -53.27 -3.35
N LEU A 234 -5.36 -52.22 -3.59
CA LEU A 234 -4.89 -51.31 -2.53
C LEU A 234 -6.03 -50.67 -1.74
N ALA A 235 -7.18 -50.41 -2.36
CA ALA A 235 -8.35 -49.90 -1.67
C ALA A 235 -8.92 -50.90 -0.65
N ALA A 236 -8.84 -52.20 -0.95
CA ALA A 236 -9.27 -53.27 -0.06
C ALA A 236 -8.27 -53.47 1.11
N GLU A 237 -6.98 -53.24 0.88
CA GLU A 237 -5.96 -53.29 1.94
C GLU A 237 -6.12 -52.14 2.98
N LEU A 238 -6.69 -51.00 2.59
CA LEU A 238 -6.96 -49.83 3.46
C LEU A 238 -8.26 -49.96 4.27
N ASP A 239 -8.46 -51.08 4.98
CA ASP A 239 -9.69 -51.32 5.76
C ASP A 239 -9.77 -50.59 7.10
N GLN A 240 -8.64 -50.19 7.67
CA GLN A 240 -8.56 -49.41 8.90
C GLN A 240 -7.77 -48.11 8.68
N ALA A 241 -8.03 -47.09 9.50
CA ALA A 241 -7.29 -45.83 9.43
C ALA A 241 -5.81 -46.06 9.80
N PRO A 242 -4.84 -45.55 9.00
CA PRO A 242 -3.44 -45.59 9.37
C PRO A 242 -3.21 -44.84 10.68
N SER A 243 -2.40 -45.40 11.59
CA SER A 243 -2.06 -44.76 12.87
C SER A 243 -1.32 -43.44 12.61
N SER A 244 -1.82 -42.35 13.19
CA SER A 244 -1.14 -41.05 13.13
C SER A 244 0.11 -41.10 14.01
N ALA A 245 1.28 -41.31 13.43
CA ALA A 245 2.51 -40.89 14.08
C ALA A 245 2.51 -39.34 14.08
N HIS A 246 2.81 -38.72 15.22
CA HIS A 246 2.91 -37.27 15.48
C HIS A 246 1.67 -36.62 16.15
N ALA A 247 1.30 -37.11 17.32
CA ALA A 247 0.73 -36.27 18.37
C ALA A 247 1.86 -35.92 19.36
N ARG A 248 2.45 -34.72 19.26
CA ARG A 248 3.28 -34.15 20.34
C ARG A 248 2.37 -33.44 21.32
N GLY A 249 2.44 -33.84 22.58
CA GLY A 249 1.67 -33.25 23.67
C GLY A 249 2.30 -31.96 24.21
N SER A 250 1.48 -31.19 24.93
CA SER A 250 1.78 -30.78 26.30
C SER A 250 0.51 -30.26 26.97
N GLU A 251 0.38 -30.54 28.26
CA GLU A 251 -0.77 -30.22 29.10
C GLU A 251 -0.83 -28.72 29.42
N GLY A 252 -1.88 -28.11 28.87
CA GLY A 252 -2.54 -26.90 29.32
C GLY A 252 -3.84 -26.88 28.51
N THR A 253 -5.01 -26.94 29.14
CA THR A 253 -6.26 -27.19 28.40
C THR A 253 -6.65 -26.00 27.54
N VAL A 254 -6.02 -25.85 26.38
CA VAL A 254 -6.45 -24.96 25.30
C VAL A 254 -7.88 -25.32 24.96
N GLU A 255 -8.75 -24.31 24.95
CA GLU A 255 -10.17 -24.56 24.68
C GLU A 255 -10.34 -25.22 23.30
N GLN A 256 -11.16 -26.28 23.26
CA GLN A 256 -11.34 -27.12 22.07
C GLN A 256 -11.70 -26.33 20.81
N LYS A 257 -12.41 -25.20 20.96
CA LYS A 257 -12.80 -24.29 19.86
C LYS A 257 -11.59 -23.76 19.07
N TYR A 258 -10.47 -23.48 19.73
CA TYR A 258 -9.25 -22.98 19.07
C TYR A 258 -8.58 -24.11 18.28
N LEU A 259 -8.44 -25.29 18.90
CA LEU A 259 -7.87 -26.49 18.27
C LEU A 259 -8.67 -26.93 17.05
N ASP A 260 -10.00 -26.91 17.13
CA ASP A 260 -10.90 -27.21 16.02
C ASP A 260 -10.70 -26.23 14.86
N ARG A 261 -10.53 -24.94 15.19
CA ARG A 261 -10.32 -23.92 14.16
C ARG A 261 -8.96 -24.06 13.49
N LEU A 262 -7.89 -24.27 14.25
CA LEU A 262 -6.53 -24.50 13.74
C LEU A 262 -6.49 -25.66 12.75
N ARG A 263 -7.12 -26.79 13.11
CA ARG A 263 -7.27 -27.96 12.24
C ARG A 263 -8.07 -27.62 10.98
N LYS A 264 -9.20 -26.92 11.12
CA LYS A 264 -10.06 -26.54 9.99
C LYS A 264 -9.37 -25.62 8.98
N ILE A 265 -8.50 -24.73 9.44
CA ILE A 265 -7.76 -23.81 8.55
C ILE A 265 -6.44 -24.37 8.06
N ASN A 266 -6.01 -25.53 8.57
CA ASN A 266 -4.68 -26.10 8.35
C ASN A 266 -3.58 -25.09 8.69
N ALA A 267 -3.61 -24.60 9.93
CA ALA A 267 -2.77 -23.51 10.41
C ALA A 267 -1.27 -23.80 10.24
N ARG A 268 -0.82 -25.01 10.60
CA ARG A 268 0.58 -25.43 10.43
C ARG A 268 1.07 -25.32 8.99
N SER A 269 0.26 -25.76 8.01
CA SER A 269 0.61 -25.63 6.59
C SER A 269 0.70 -24.17 6.14
N ILE A 270 -0.17 -23.30 6.68
CA ILE A 270 -0.10 -21.86 6.42
C ILE A 270 1.20 -21.28 6.98
N LEU A 271 1.53 -21.58 8.24
CA LEU A 271 2.76 -21.07 8.88
C LEU A 271 4.03 -21.51 8.14
N LEU A 272 4.11 -22.80 7.78
CA LEU A 272 5.24 -23.35 7.01
C LEU A 272 5.39 -22.69 5.63
N LYS A 273 4.28 -22.34 4.97
CA LYS A 273 4.31 -21.58 3.69
C LYS A 273 5.05 -20.24 3.83
N TYR A 274 5.01 -19.64 5.01
CA TYR A 274 5.71 -18.38 5.32
C TYR A 274 7.04 -18.60 6.05
N GLY A 275 7.57 -19.83 6.08
CA GLY A 275 8.86 -20.16 6.69
C GLY A 275 8.85 -20.19 8.22
N ILE A 276 7.67 -20.21 8.85
CA ILE A 276 7.54 -20.21 10.31
C ILE A 276 7.54 -21.66 10.79
N GLN A 277 8.69 -22.11 11.28
CA GLN A 277 8.85 -23.44 11.89
C GLN A 277 8.55 -23.42 13.39
N ASP A 278 9.07 -22.42 14.09
CA ASP A 278 8.89 -22.22 15.52
C ASP A 278 8.25 -20.86 15.83
N LEU A 279 7.43 -20.83 16.86
CA LEU A 279 6.79 -19.60 17.33
C LEU A 279 7.55 -19.03 18.53
N PRO A 280 7.80 -17.70 18.55
CA PRO A 280 8.32 -17.05 19.75
C PRO A 280 7.39 -17.28 20.95
N ALA A 281 7.99 -17.56 22.11
CA ALA A 281 7.24 -17.70 23.35
C ALA A 281 6.66 -16.35 23.80
N VAL A 282 5.41 -16.37 24.27
CA VAL A 282 4.66 -15.20 24.77
C VAL A 282 3.97 -15.61 26.06
N HIS A 283 3.94 -14.72 27.06
CA HIS A 283 3.26 -14.99 28.33
C HIS A 283 1.74 -14.79 28.25
N LEU A 284 1.02 -15.38 29.20
CA LEU A 284 -0.40 -15.09 29.44
C LEU A 284 -0.58 -13.66 29.96
N ALA A 285 -1.65 -13.00 29.54
CA ALA A 285 -1.95 -11.63 29.94
C ALA A 285 -2.03 -11.50 31.48
N GLY A 286 -1.19 -10.64 32.05
CA GLY A 286 -1.15 -10.40 33.51
C GLY A 286 -0.54 -11.54 34.34
N SER A 287 0.13 -12.50 33.71
CA SER A 287 0.77 -13.64 34.36
C SER A 287 2.23 -13.78 33.90
N ALA A 288 3.06 -14.41 34.73
CA ALA A 288 4.42 -14.81 34.37
C ALA A 288 4.47 -16.22 33.72
N GLU A 289 3.31 -16.85 33.52
CA GLU A 289 3.18 -18.16 32.88
C GLU A 289 3.21 -18.04 31.34
N LEU A 290 3.89 -18.97 30.68
CA LEU A 290 3.94 -19.04 29.22
C LEU A 290 2.57 -19.44 28.66
N ALA A 291 2.11 -18.70 27.65
CA ALA A 291 0.88 -19.03 26.96
C ALA A 291 1.08 -20.24 26.03
N PRO A 292 0.04 -21.08 25.87
CA PRO A 292 0.03 -22.12 24.84
C PRO A 292 0.28 -21.53 23.44
N PRO A 293 1.17 -22.14 22.62
CA PRO A 293 1.53 -21.63 21.29
C PRO A 293 0.33 -21.53 20.33
N GLU A 294 -0.72 -22.32 20.56
CA GLU A 294 -1.94 -22.37 19.76
C GLU A 294 -2.66 -21.02 19.68
N TYR A 295 -2.56 -20.19 20.73
CA TYR A 295 -3.14 -18.85 20.71
C TYR A 295 -2.42 -17.95 19.70
N MET A 296 -1.09 -17.98 19.67
CA MET A 296 -0.29 -17.23 18.71
C MET A 296 -0.41 -17.81 17.29
N GLU A 297 -0.47 -19.13 17.16
CA GLU A 297 -0.68 -19.82 15.89
C GLU A 297 -1.99 -19.38 15.24
N LEU A 298 -3.07 -19.30 16.02
CA LEU A 298 -4.38 -18.88 15.51
C LEU A 298 -4.35 -17.42 15.05
N CYS A 299 -3.70 -16.55 15.83
CA CYS A 299 -3.52 -15.14 15.48
C CYS A 299 -2.82 -14.97 14.13
N LEU A 300 -1.73 -15.71 13.89
CA LEU A 300 -1.00 -15.63 12.63
C LEU A 300 -1.77 -16.25 11.46
N ALA A 301 -2.23 -17.49 11.62
CA ALA A 301 -2.78 -18.29 10.52
C ALA A 301 -4.05 -17.68 9.93
N GLU A 302 -4.91 -17.06 10.74
CA GLU A 302 -6.16 -16.46 10.25
C GLU A 302 -5.91 -15.27 9.31
N TYR A 303 -4.96 -14.39 9.65
CA TYR A 303 -4.65 -13.22 8.81
C TYR A 303 -3.72 -13.57 7.64
N LEU A 304 -2.74 -14.48 7.83
CA LEU A 304 -1.87 -14.96 6.74
C LEU A 304 -2.64 -15.72 5.65
N LYS A 305 -3.74 -16.39 6.02
CA LYS A 305 -4.65 -17.04 5.07
C LYS A 305 -5.39 -16.04 4.20
N GLN A 306 -5.82 -14.91 4.78
CA GLN A 306 -6.62 -13.90 4.09
C GLN A 306 -5.84 -13.17 2.98
N GLN A 307 -4.51 -13.07 3.11
CA GLN A 307 -3.63 -12.46 2.11
C GLN A 307 -3.77 -13.06 0.71
N SER A 308 -3.92 -14.38 0.62
CA SER A 308 -4.06 -15.06 -0.68
C SER A 308 -5.36 -14.72 -1.43
N LYS A 309 -6.34 -14.13 -0.75
CA LYS A 309 -7.68 -13.85 -1.28
C LYS A 309 -8.12 -12.39 -1.13
N TRP A 310 -7.25 -11.51 -0.62
CA TRP A 310 -7.59 -10.12 -0.28
C TRP A 310 -8.90 -10.01 0.52
N SER A 311 -9.10 -10.93 1.46
CA SER A 311 -10.33 -11.02 2.24
C SER A 311 -10.33 -9.97 3.36
N GLU A 312 -11.40 -9.21 3.49
CA GLU A 312 -11.61 -8.24 4.56
C GLU A 312 -12.48 -8.85 5.65
N THR A 313 -11.92 -9.71 6.51
CA THR A 313 -12.67 -10.34 7.60
C THR A 313 -11.93 -10.20 8.92
N LEU A 314 -12.56 -9.53 9.90
CA LEU A 314 -12.09 -9.58 11.29
C LEU A 314 -12.29 -10.99 11.83
N CYS A 315 -11.37 -11.45 12.67
CA CYS A 315 -11.37 -12.80 13.21
C CYS A 315 -11.62 -12.80 14.72
N PRO A 316 -12.89 -12.77 15.19
CA PRO A 316 -13.21 -12.71 16.62
C PRO A 316 -12.53 -13.79 17.45
N LEU A 317 -12.43 -15.02 16.93
CA LEU A 317 -11.79 -16.11 17.65
C LEU A 317 -10.27 -15.90 17.80
N ALA A 318 -9.62 -15.27 16.81
CA ALA A 318 -8.22 -14.88 16.92
C ALA A 318 -8.05 -13.71 17.90
N ASP A 319 -9.00 -12.77 17.93
CA ASP A 319 -8.98 -11.66 18.88
C ASP A 319 -9.20 -12.15 20.33
N GLU A 320 -10.08 -13.14 20.54
CA GLU A 320 -10.26 -13.83 21.83
C GLU A 320 -8.98 -14.52 22.29
N ALA A 321 -8.27 -15.20 21.38
CA ALA A 321 -6.99 -15.84 21.67
C ALA A 321 -5.90 -14.79 21.97
N ALA A 322 -5.82 -13.71 21.18
CA ALA A 322 -4.88 -12.61 21.40
C ALA A 322 -5.09 -11.93 22.76
N ALA A 323 -6.34 -11.82 23.23
CA ALA A 323 -6.66 -11.27 24.55
C ALA A 323 -6.13 -12.13 25.72
N LYS A 324 -5.78 -13.39 25.48
CA LYS A 324 -5.10 -14.26 26.47
C LYS A 324 -3.60 -14.02 26.54
N LEU A 325 -3.01 -13.34 25.56
CA LEU A 325 -1.57 -13.11 25.45
C LEU A 325 -1.17 -11.75 26.03
N ASP A 326 0.02 -11.65 26.61
CA ASP A 326 0.61 -10.35 26.89
C ASP A 326 0.75 -9.56 25.59
N ARG A 327 0.08 -8.41 25.55
CA ARG A 327 -0.07 -7.65 24.30
C ARG A 327 1.26 -7.08 23.82
N LYS A 328 2.16 -6.69 24.73
CA LYS A 328 3.45 -6.09 24.36
C LYS A 328 4.36 -7.17 23.79
N GLU A 329 4.40 -8.34 24.42
CA GLU A 329 5.17 -9.48 23.94
C GLU A 329 4.62 -10.04 22.62
N LEU A 330 3.29 -10.12 22.46
CA LEU A 330 2.68 -10.52 21.19
C LEU A 330 3.14 -9.62 20.04
N VAL A 331 3.07 -8.30 20.20
CA VAL A 331 3.49 -7.35 19.16
C VAL A 331 4.99 -7.46 18.88
N GLN A 332 5.83 -7.63 19.91
CA GLN A 332 7.27 -7.84 19.71
C GLN A 332 7.57 -9.15 18.98
N ALA A 333 6.86 -10.23 19.31
CA ALA A 333 6.99 -11.52 18.65
C ALA A 333 6.61 -11.43 17.17
N LEU A 334 5.49 -10.75 16.85
CA LEU A 334 5.07 -10.51 15.47
C LEU A 334 6.08 -9.66 14.68
N LEU A 335 6.66 -8.63 15.31
CA LEU A 335 7.69 -7.79 14.67
C LEU A 335 8.96 -8.59 14.35
N ARG A 336 9.40 -9.47 15.26
CA ARG A 336 10.55 -10.37 15.00
C ARG A 336 10.27 -11.29 13.81
N LEU A 337 9.09 -11.90 13.74
CA LEU A 337 8.70 -12.75 12.61
C LEU A 337 8.65 -11.95 11.29
N TYR A 338 8.14 -10.73 11.34
CA TYR A 338 8.15 -9.82 10.19
C TYR A 338 9.56 -9.47 9.71
N GLU A 339 10.48 -9.17 10.63
CA GLU A 339 11.88 -8.86 10.31
C GLU A 339 12.61 -10.07 9.70
N GLN A 340 12.28 -11.29 10.13
CA GLN A 340 12.85 -12.55 9.63
C GLN A 340 12.29 -12.99 8.27
N ALA A 341 11.13 -12.45 7.85
CA ALA A 341 10.44 -12.89 6.65
C ALA A 341 11.09 -12.35 5.36
N ALA A 342 12.23 -12.91 4.93
CA ALA A 342 12.80 -12.62 3.61
C ALA A 342 12.15 -13.49 2.51
N PRO A 343 11.81 -12.95 1.32
CA PRO A 343 11.94 -11.57 0.81
C PRO A 343 10.73 -10.64 1.13
N GLU A 344 10.80 -9.35 0.75
CA GLU A 344 9.81 -8.27 1.00
C GLU A 344 8.33 -8.68 0.79
N SER A 345 8.03 -9.49 -0.23
CA SER A 345 6.68 -9.99 -0.48
C SER A 345 6.12 -10.83 0.67
N ARG A 346 6.98 -11.51 1.44
CA ARG A 346 6.60 -12.21 2.67
C ARG A 346 6.38 -11.24 3.83
N GLN A 347 7.21 -10.20 3.97
CA GLN A 347 7.04 -9.19 5.01
C GLN A 347 5.67 -8.50 4.92
N THR A 348 5.26 -8.11 3.70
CA THR A 348 3.95 -7.46 3.50
C THR A 348 2.77 -8.35 3.89
N ALA A 349 2.93 -9.68 3.86
CA ALA A 349 1.91 -10.62 4.30
C ALA A 349 1.60 -10.51 5.80
N PHE A 350 2.56 -10.08 6.62
CA PHE A 350 2.41 -9.88 8.06
C PHE A 350 1.72 -8.55 8.41
N LEU A 351 1.57 -7.61 7.47
CA LEU A 351 1.01 -6.28 7.78
C LEU A 351 -0.40 -6.34 8.40
N PRO A 352 -1.37 -7.14 7.93
CA PRO A 352 -2.69 -7.24 8.57
C PRO A 352 -2.65 -7.72 10.02
N VAL A 353 -1.87 -8.77 10.32
CA VAL A 353 -1.77 -9.30 11.70
C VAL A 353 -1.04 -8.32 12.60
N LEU A 354 0.00 -7.65 12.09
CA LEU A 354 0.68 -6.58 12.81
C LEU A 354 -0.27 -5.42 13.09
N PHE A 355 -0.96 -4.92 12.07
CA PHE A 355 -1.85 -3.75 12.20
C PHE A 355 -3.05 -4.04 13.10
N ARG A 356 -3.52 -5.29 13.13
CA ARG A 356 -4.58 -5.74 14.04
C ARG A 356 -4.22 -5.51 15.51
N TYR A 357 -2.99 -5.89 15.90
CA TYR A 357 -2.61 -5.95 17.32
C TYR A 357 -1.68 -4.83 17.78
N ALA A 358 -0.90 -4.25 16.87
CA ALA A 358 0.07 -3.20 17.16
C ALA A 358 -0.59 -1.89 17.61
N ASP A 359 0.22 -1.06 18.28
CA ASP A 359 -0.21 0.27 18.68
C ASP A 359 -0.17 1.27 17.50
N GLY A 360 -0.74 2.46 17.71
CA GLY A 360 -0.80 3.49 16.68
C GLY A 360 0.58 4.05 16.27
N ALA A 361 1.63 3.88 17.09
CA ALA A 361 2.98 4.32 16.72
C ALA A 361 3.60 3.35 15.72
N ALA A 362 3.50 2.05 15.97
CA ALA A 362 3.94 0.99 15.06
C ALA A 362 3.15 1.01 13.75
N VAL A 363 1.81 1.13 13.80
CA VAL A 363 0.96 1.26 12.61
C VAL A 363 1.38 2.46 11.76
N GLY A 364 1.55 3.63 12.38
CA GLY A 364 1.94 4.85 11.65
C GLY A 364 3.38 4.82 11.10
N LYS A 365 4.29 4.05 11.69
CA LYS A 365 5.63 3.81 11.15
C LYS A 365 5.56 2.93 9.91
N LEU A 366 5.00 1.72 10.07
CA LEU A 366 4.90 0.72 9.00
C LEU A 366 4.08 1.23 7.80
N TYR A 367 2.98 1.94 8.06
CA TYR A 367 2.16 2.48 6.99
C TYR A 367 2.94 3.49 6.12
N ARG A 368 3.73 4.39 6.73
CA ARG A 368 4.54 5.35 5.98
C ARG A 368 5.66 4.69 5.17
N GLU A 369 6.23 3.62 5.69
CA GLU A 369 7.25 2.82 5.01
C GLU A 369 6.72 2.20 3.72
N TYR A 370 5.53 1.59 3.76
CA TYR A 370 4.98 0.86 2.61
C TYR A 370 4.07 1.69 1.69
N ARG A 371 3.48 2.80 2.18
CA ARG A 371 2.56 3.62 1.36
C ARG A 371 3.21 4.15 0.09
N SER A 372 4.48 4.58 0.16
CA SER A 372 5.16 5.22 -0.97
C SER A 372 5.65 4.25 -2.05
N MET A 373 5.49 2.94 -1.83
CA MET A 373 5.98 1.90 -2.72
C MET A 373 4.83 1.42 -3.62
N TRP A 374 5.03 1.52 -4.93
CA TRP A 374 4.00 1.26 -5.94
C TRP A 374 3.37 -0.14 -5.87
N LYS A 375 4.06 -1.14 -5.30
CA LYS A 375 3.55 -2.53 -5.16
C LYS A 375 2.86 -2.81 -3.83
N THR A 376 3.15 -2.04 -2.78
CA THR A 376 2.82 -2.42 -1.38
C THR A 376 1.89 -1.42 -0.71
N GLY A 377 1.64 -0.26 -1.33
CA GLY A 377 0.66 0.73 -0.86
C GLY A 377 -0.76 0.16 -0.70
N ASP A 378 -1.21 -0.68 -1.64
CA ASP A 378 -2.54 -1.32 -1.54
C ASP A 378 -2.61 -2.33 -0.38
N VAL A 379 -1.53 -3.06 -0.12
CA VAL A 379 -1.44 -3.99 1.02
C VAL A 379 -1.45 -3.22 2.33
N ALA A 380 -0.75 -2.08 2.40
CA ALA A 380 -0.76 -1.20 3.55
C ALA A 380 -2.16 -0.60 3.80
N ASN A 381 -2.85 -0.15 2.75
CA ASN A 381 -4.23 0.34 2.82
C ASN A 381 -5.20 -0.77 3.28
N HIS A 382 -5.02 -1.99 2.79
CA HIS A 382 -5.79 -3.14 3.24
C HIS A 382 -5.50 -3.47 4.73
N ALA A 383 -4.24 -3.41 5.16
CA ALA A 383 -3.86 -3.65 6.55
C ALA A 383 -4.49 -2.64 7.53
N LEU A 384 -4.68 -1.37 7.13
CA LEU A 384 -5.35 -0.35 7.94
C LEU A 384 -6.76 -0.77 8.38
N LEU A 385 -7.48 -1.54 7.56
CA LEU A 385 -8.86 -1.96 7.83
C LEU A 385 -8.97 -2.78 9.12
N PHE A 386 -7.94 -3.55 9.45
CA PHE A 386 -7.94 -4.45 10.60
C PHE A 386 -7.55 -3.77 11.92
N SER A 387 -6.88 -2.62 11.86
CA SER A 387 -6.42 -1.92 13.07
C SER A 387 -7.57 -1.17 13.75
N ASP A 388 -7.65 -1.25 15.08
CA ASP A 388 -8.59 -0.44 15.88
C ASP A 388 -7.98 0.87 16.38
N THR A 389 -6.77 1.20 15.94
CA THR A 389 -6.07 2.41 16.38
C THR A 389 -6.65 3.65 15.70
N ARG A 390 -6.70 4.77 16.43
CA ARG A 390 -7.11 6.07 15.86
C ARG A 390 -6.17 6.51 14.73
N GLU A 391 -4.89 6.17 14.82
CA GLU A 391 -3.92 6.44 13.75
C GLU A 391 -4.35 5.75 12.43
N ALA A 392 -4.78 4.49 12.50
CA ALA A 392 -5.26 3.77 11.32
C ALA A 392 -6.53 4.40 10.74
N MET A 393 -7.47 4.81 11.60
CA MET A 393 -8.70 5.50 11.17
C MET A 393 -8.39 6.82 10.47
N ILE A 394 -7.40 7.59 10.97
CA ILE A 394 -6.95 8.84 10.34
C ILE A 394 -6.42 8.58 8.94
N TYR A 395 -5.58 7.55 8.77
CA TYR A 395 -5.11 7.17 7.44
C TYR A 395 -6.26 6.63 6.57
N ALA A 396 -7.19 5.86 7.12
CA ALA A 396 -8.34 5.35 6.38
C ALA A 396 -9.24 6.49 5.85
N GLU A 397 -9.45 7.55 6.63
CA GLU A 397 -10.14 8.77 6.18
C GLU A 397 -9.34 9.47 5.07
N LYS A 398 -8.02 9.63 5.25
CA LYS A 398 -7.14 10.27 4.26
C LYS A 398 -7.13 9.54 2.92
N GLU A 399 -7.15 8.21 2.92
CA GLU A 399 -7.14 7.39 1.71
C GLU A 399 -8.53 7.16 1.10
N GLY A 400 -9.59 7.71 1.71
CA GLY A 400 -10.96 7.48 1.24
C GLY A 400 -11.46 6.04 1.42
N ILE A 401 -10.82 5.25 2.29
CA ILE A 401 -11.21 3.86 2.59
C ILE A 401 -12.00 3.72 3.91
N LEU A 402 -12.37 4.83 4.56
CA LEU A 402 -13.14 4.80 5.80
C LEU A 402 -14.49 4.07 5.65
N ARG A 403 -15.10 4.12 4.46
CA ARG A 403 -16.32 3.34 4.16
C ARG A 403 -16.12 1.84 4.35
N ARG A 404 -15.03 1.30 3.80
CA ARG A 404 -14.66 -0.11 3.91
C ARG A 404 -14.33 -0.44 5.37
N TYR A 405 -13.59 0.45 6.04
CA TYR A 405 -13.25 0.34 7.45
C TYR A 405 -14.49 0.23 8.36
N ALA A 406 -15.49 1.08 8.14
CA ALA A 406 -16.74 1.12 8.88
C ALA A 406 -17.63 -0.09 8.58
N SER A 407 -17.74 -0.48 7.30
CA SER A 407 -18.48 -1.66 6.86
C SER A 407 -17.98 -2.94 7.53
N LEU A 408 -16.67 -3.11 7.68
CA LEU A 408 -16.06 -4.24 8.37
C LEU A 408 -16.49 -4.35 9.84
N ARG A 409 -16.86 -3.22 10.44
CA ARG A 409 -17.35 -3.09 11.82
C ARG A 409 -18.88 -2.97 11.91
N LYS A 410 -19.60 -3.18 10.81
CA LYS A 410 -21.07 -3.08 10.71
C LYS A 410 -21.60 -1.74 11.20
N THR A 411 -20.91 -0.66 10.83
CA THR A 411 -21.29 0.72 11.14
C THR A 411 -21.06 1.58 9.90
N ASP A 412 -21.38 2.86 9.99
CA ASP A 412 -21.17 3.86 8.94
C ASP A 412 -19.98 4.78 9.25
N GLU A 413 -19.53 5.52 8.24
CA GLU A 413 -18.38 6.42 8.35
C GLU A 413 -18.60 7.51 9.41
N GLU A 414 -19.82 8.03 9.51
CA GLU A 414 -20.13 9.16 10.38
C GLU A 414 -20.11 8.74 11.85
N THR A 415 -20.65 7.56 12.15
CA THR A 415 -20.50 6.95 13.46
C THR A 415 -19.02 6.80 13.84
N ILE A 416 -18.13 6.38 12.93
CA ILE A 416 -16.68 6.31 13.22
C ILE A 416 -16.09 7.70 13.46
N ARG A 417 -16.46 8.70 12.66
CA ARG A 417 -16.01 10.10 12.82
C ARG A 417 -16.36 10.65 14.20
N VAL A 418 -17.63 10.50 14.58
CA VAL A 418 -18.18 11.05 15.83
C VAL A 418 -17.68 10.28 17.04
N THR A 419 -17.71 8.94 17.02
CA THR A 419 -17.46 8.14 18.22
C THR A 419 -15.99 7.81 18.46
N ARG A 420 -15.14 7.84 17.43
CA ARG A 420 -13.74 7.42 17.50
C ARG A 420 -12.75 8.50 17.08
N LEU A 421 -12.88 9.06 15.87
CA LEU A 421 -11.87 9.96 15.31
C LEU A 421 -11.77 11.29 16.07
N LEU A 422 -12.91 11.93 16.33
CA LEU A 422 -12.97 13.26 16.95
C LEU A 422 -13.40 13.21 18.42
N ASN A 423 -13.67 12.02 18.95
CA ASN A 423 -13.95 11.85 20.37
C ASN A 423 -12.65 11.64 21.17
N PHE A 424 -12.19 12.70 21.82
CA PHE A 424 -11.07 12.68 22.76
C PHE A 424 -11.52 12.67 24.23
N GLY A 425 -12.84 12.58 24.48
CA GLY A 425 -13.42 12.67 25.83
C GLY A 425 -13.33 14.06 26.45
N LEU A 426 -13.29 15.11 25.61
CA LEU A 426 -13.45 16.50 26.03
C LEU A 426 -14.94 16.80 26.20
N ASP A 427 -15.28 17.58 27.21
CA ASP A 427 -16.65 18.09 27.41
C ASP A 427 -16.96 19.26 26.45
N ASN A 428 -18.17 19.82 26.58
CA ASN A 428 -18.61 20.95 25.77
C ASN A 428 -17.82 22.25 26.00
N ALA A 429 -17.07 22.35 27.09
CA ALA A 429 -16.16 23.46 27.38
C ALA A 429 -14.72 23.17 26.93
N GLY A 430 -14.49 22.04 26.27
CA GLY A 430 -13.16 21.64 25.80
C GLY A 430 -12.26 21.15 26.92
N LYS A 431 -12.83 20.66 28.03
CA LYS A 431 -12.09 20.19 29.20
C LYS A 431 -12.21 18.69 29.41
N LYS A 432 -11.16 18.09 29.96
CA LYS A 432 -11.15 16.71 30.44
C LYS A 432 -10.42 16.64 31.77
N VAL A 433 -11.03 16.00 32.76
CA VAL A 433 -10.46 15.87 34.10
C VAL A 433 -9.91 14.46 34.30
N TYR A 434 -8.63 14.37 34.67
CA TYR A 434 -8.02 13.13 35.13
C TYR A 434 -7.98 13.08 36.66
N ASP A 435 -8.50 12.00 37.23
CA ASP A 435 -8.34 11.67 38.65
C ASP A 435 -7.17 10.70 38.82
N LEU A 436 -6.07 11.21 39.37
CA LEU A 436 -4.85 10.44 39.63
C LEU A 436 -4.80 9.86 41.06
N GLY A 437 -5.96 9.61 41.69
CA GLY A 437 -6.04 9.15 43.08
C GLY A 437 -6.17 10.30 44.07
N GLY A 438 -7.03 11.27 43.78
CA GLY A 438 -7.23 12.50 44.56
C GLY A 438 -6.43 13.71 44.08
N ASN A 439 -5.46 13.49 43.17
CA ASN A 439 -4.76 14.54 42.45
C ASN A 439 -5.48 14.82 41.12
N LEU A 440 -6.41 15.77 41.12
CA LEU A 440 -7.17 16.16 39.94
C LEU A 440 -6.33 17.07 39.02
N VAL A 441 -6.30 16.71 37.73
CA VAL A 441 -5.67 17.51 36.67
C VAL A 441 -6.66 17.71 35.54
N THR A 442 -6.93 18.98 35.22
CA THR A 442 -7.78 19.39 34.11
C THR A 442 -6.91 19.65 32.88
N VAL A 443 -7.24 19.00 31.77
CA VAL A 443 -6.74 19.33 30.44
C VAL A 443 -7.76 20.23 29.76
N ALA A 444 -7.32 21.33 29.17
CA ALA A 444 -8.17 22.22 28.37
C ALA A 444 -7.64 22.35 26.95
N LEU A 445 -8.55 22.34 25.99
CA LEU A 445 -8.29 22.61 24.57
C LEU A 445 -8.23 24.12 24.33
N GLU A 446 -7.11 24.59 23.84
CA GLU A 446 -6.90 25.98 23.45
C GLU A 446 -7.36 26.23 22.00
N PRO A 447 -7.61 27.51 21.60
CA PRO A 447 -8.07 27.85 20.25
C PRO A 447 -7.15 27.38 19.11
N ASP A 448 -5.85 27.23 19.37
CA ASP A 448 -4.84 26.75 18.41
C ASP A 448 -4.71 25.21 18.37
N LEU A 449 -5.67 24.51 18.96
CA LEU A 449 -5.72 23.06 19.13
C LEU A 449 -4.58 22.50 20.00
N THR A 450 -3.93 23.34 20.82
CA THR A 450 -3.01 22.87 21.85
C THR A 450 -3.75 22.50 23.14
N LEU A 451 -3.07 21.75 24.00
CA LEU A 451 -3.63 21.26 25.26
C LEU A 451 -2.86 21.85 26.42
N SER A 452 -3.53 22.64 27.25
CA SER A 452 -3.00 23.15 28.50
C SER A 452 -3.38 22.21 29.65
N LEU A 453 -2.55 22.17 30.70
CA LEU A 453 -2.81 21.36 31.89
C LEU A 453 -2.83 22.26 33.13
N TYR A 454 -3.86 22.05 33.95
CA TYR A 454 -4.05 22.76 35.21
C TYR A 454 -4.28 21.76 36.33
N SER A 455 -3.49 21.85 37.39
CA SER A 455 -3.66 21.01 38.59
C SER A 455 -4.63 21.70 39.53
N GLU A 456 -5.78 21.08 39.76
CA GLU A 456 -6.80 21.58 40.69
C GLU A 456 -6.31 21.52 42.14
N SER A 457 -5.49 20.51 42.47
CA SER A 457 -4.93 20.33 43.82
C SER A 457 -3.89 21.40 44.17
N THR A 458 -3.08 21.85 43.20
CA THR A 458 -2.07 22.90 43.43
C THR A 458 -2.49 24.29 42.97
N LYS A 459 -3.65 24.41 42.31
CA LYS A 459 -4.17 25.63 41.68
C LYS A 459 -3.16 26.32 40.77
N LYS A 460 -2.41 25.53 39.99
CA LYS A 460 -1.34 26.02 39.10
C LYS A 460 -1.35 25.28 37.78
N ALA A 461 -0.91 25.98 36.73
CA ALA A 461 -0.58 25.37 35.45
C ALA A 461 0.61 24.42 35.62
N VAL A 462 0.52 23.24 34.99
CA VAL A 462 1.56 22.21 35.04
C VAL A 462 1.99 21.84 33.62
N LYS A 463 3.27 21.48 33.44
CA LYS A 463 3.78 21.08 32.11
C LYS A 463 3.47 19.61 31.77
N SER A 464 3.22 18.80 32.78
CA SER A 464 2.99 17.34 32.65
C SER A 464 2.10 16.84 33.78
N LEU A 465 1.57 15.63 33.61
CA LEU A 465 0.85 14.93 34.68
C LEU A 465 1.78 14.72 35.89
N PRO A 466 1.36 15.05 37.12
CA PRO A 466 2.17 14.88 38.32
C PRO A 466 2.25 13.39 38.70
N LYS A 467 3.48 12.85 38.75
CA LYS A 467 3.72 11.45 39.15
C LYS A 467 3.74 11.26 40.68
N LYS A 468 4.15 12.28 41.42
CA LYS A 468 4.31 12.20 42.88
C LYS A 468 2.94 12.17 43.56
N GLY A 469 2.66 11.11 44.30
CA GLY A 469 1.38 10.91 44.98
C GLY A 469 0.21 10.54 44.05
N ALA A 470 0.51 10.13 42.82
CA ALA A 470 -0.48 9.58 41.90
C ALA A 470 -0.61 8.06 42.07
N ASP A 471 -1.82 7.55 41.92
CA ASP A 471 -2.04 6.12 41.75
C ASP A 471 -1.34 5.62 40.46
N PRO A 472 -0.47 4.59 40.53
CA PRO A 472 0.35 4.16 39.40
C PRO A 472 -0.47 3.73 38.17
N GLU A 473 -1.58 3.03 38.37
CA GLU A 473 -2.40 2.50 37.27
C GLU A 473 -3.18 3.62 36.58
N ARG A 474 -3.84 4.49 37.37
CA ARG A 474 -4.54 5.67 36.86
C ARG A 474 -3.59 6.64 36.16
N TYR A 475 -2.39 6.82 36.69
CA TYR A 475 -1.36 7.66 36.07
C TYR A 475 -0.95 7.15 34.69
N GLU A 476 -0.64 5.86 34.54
CA GLU A 476 -0.23 5.32 33.24
C GLU A 476 -1.39 5.36 32.24
N LYS A 477 -2.64 5.13 32.67
CA LYS A 477 -3.82 5.29 31.81
C LYS A 477 -4.03 6.74 31.34
N ALA A 478 -3.96 7.71 32.26
CA ALA A 478 -4.09 9.13 31.94
C ALA A 478 -2.95 9.63 31.03
N LYS A 479 -1.73 9.16 31.27
CA LYS A 479 -0.55 9.47 30.45
C LYS A 479 -0.67 8.90 29.04
N ALA A 480 -1.14 7.67 28.89
CA ALA A 480 -1.38 7.05 27.59
C ALA A 480 -2.46 7.82 26.79
N ASP A 481 -3.59 8.13 27.41
CA ASP A 481 -4.69 8.89 26.80
C ASP A 481 -4.27 10.31 26.41
N LEU A 482 -3.57 11.05 27.29
CA LEU A 482 -3.05 12.39 26.99
C LEU A 482 -2.02 12.36 25.85
N SER A 483 -1.15 11.34 25.82
CA SER A 483 -0.16 11.16 24.76
C SER A 483 -0.84 10.91 23.41
N GLU A 484 -1.86 10.03 23.38
CA GLU A 484 -2.65 9.75 22.18
C GLU A 484 -3.38 11.01 21.70
N MET A 485 -4.00 11.76 22.62
CA MET A 485 -4.69 13.02 22.31
C MET A 485 -3.74 14.04 21.69
N LYS A 486 -2.58 14.31 22.33
CA LYS A 486 -1.56 15.23 21.78
C LYS A 486 -1.08 14.82 20.39
N LYS A 487 -0.94 13.52 20.14
CA LYS A 487 -0.46 12.98 18.86
C LYS A 487 -1.48 13.11 17.74
N ASN A 488 -2.75 12.86 18.04
CA ASN A 488 -3.79 12.62 17.02
C ASN A 488 -4.81 13.74 16.89
N LEU A 489 -4.96 14.65 17.86
CA LEU A 489 -5.99 15.70 17.83
C LEU A 489 -5.87 16.59 16.59
N LYS A 490 -4.70 17.19 16.35
CA LYS A 490 -4.49 18.04 15.15
C LYS A 490 -4.64 17.26 13.85
N LYS A 491 -4.20 15.99 13.82
CA LYS A 491 -4.34 15.13 12.63
C LYS A 491 -5.79 14.79 12.33
N ALA A 492 -6.59 14.49 13.35
CA ALA A 492 -8.00 14.16 13.21
C ALA A 492 -8.81 15.38 12.73
N VAL A 493 -8.55 16.56 13.31
CA VAL A 493 -9.15 17.81 12.84
C VAL A 493 -8.74 18.10 11.38
N LYS A 494 -7.44 17.96 11.05
CA LYS A 494 -6.96 18.13 9.68
C LYS A 494 -7.65 17.17 8.69
N ALA A 495 -7.77 15.88 9.03
CA ALA A 495 -8.44 14.90 8.18
C ALA A 495 -9.93 15.26 7.94
N ARG A 496 -10.62 15.76 8.96
CA ARG A 496 -12.00 16.28 8.81
C ARG A 496 -12.04 17.49 7.87
N CYS A 497 -11.14 18.45 8.04
CA CYS A 497 -11.07 19.63 7.17
C CYS A 497 -10.75 19.25 5.72
N ASP A 498 -9.84 18.30 5.49
CA ASP A 498 -9.53 17.80 4.15
C ASP A 498 -10.77 17.11 3.52
N ARG A 499 -11.61 16.43 4.31
CA ARG A 499 -12.89 15.86 3.83
C ARG A 499 -13.92 16.95 3.51
N LEU A 500 -14.08 17.95 4.38
CA LEU A 500 -14.95 19.09 4.12
C LEU A 500 -14.51 19.84 2.86
N PHE A 501 -13.20 19.92 2.59
CA PHE A 501 -12.69 20.45 1.34
C PHE A 501 -13.12 19.62 0.12
N GLN A 502 -13.17 18.28 0.21
CA GLN A 502 -13.75 17.46 -0.86
C GLN A 502 -15.25 17.73 -1.06
N ASP A 503 -16.00 17.90 0.02
CA ASP A 503 -17.43 18.22 -0.06
C ASP A 503 -17.66 19.62 -0.66
N PHE A 504 -16.78 20.57 -0.35
CA PHE A 504 -16.73 21.90 -0.97
C PHE A 504 -16.54 21.82 -2.49
N LEU A 505 -15.53 21.07 -2.96
CA LEU A 505 -15.24 20.91 -4.40
C LEU A 505 -16.29 20.10 -5.16
N SER A 506 -16.93 19.13 -4.50
CA SER A 506 -17.95 18.28 -5.15
C SER A 506 -19.34 18.89 -5.15
N GLY A 507 -19.61 19.89 -4.31
CA GLY A 507 -20.96 20.43 -4.11
C GLY A 507 -21.89 19.44 -3.42
N ARG A 508 -21.33 18.61 -2.53
CA ARG A 508 -22.12 17.58 -1.85
C ARG A 508 -23.13 18.23 -0.90
N GLU A 509 -24.40 17.97 -1.16
CA GLU A 509 -25.49 18.28 -0.25
C GLU A 509 -25.67 17.17 0.80
N THR A 510 -26.04 17.59 2.00
CA THR A 510 -26.33 16.71 3.14
C THR A 510 -27.69 17.08 3.71
N ASP A 511 -28.49 16.09 4.09
CA ASP A 511 -29.73 16.31 4.82
C ASP A 511 -29.50 17.17 6.08
N ALA A 512 -30.43 18.07 6.40
CA ALA A 512 -30.26 19.03 7.50
C ALA A 512 -30.09 18.35 8.87
N GLN A 513 -30.79 17.24 9.11
CA GLN A 513 -30.66 16.49 10.36
C GLN A 513 -29.29 15.82 10.43
N VAL A 514 -28.87 15.14 9.35
CA VAL A 514 -27.55 14.51 9.27
C VAL A 514 -26.44 15.55 9.44
N TRP A 515 -26.58 16.72 8.80
CA TRP A 515 -25.62 17.82 8.94
C TRP A 515 -25.53 18.30 10.40
N THR A 516 -26.66 18.42 11.09
CA THR A 516 -26.73 18.84 12.49
C THR A 516 -26.01 17.83 13.38
N GLU A 517 -26.28 16.53 13.20
CA GLU A 517 -25.61 15.46 13.95
C GLU A 517 -24.10 15.42 13.67
N SER A 518 -23.69 15.62 12.41
CA SER A 518 -22.29 15.64 12.00
C SER A 518 -21.50 16.85 12.50
N ASN A 519 -22.13 18.01 12.63
CA ASN A 519 -21.42 19.27 12.89
C ASN A 519 -21.63 19.82 14.30
N LEU A 520 -22.75 19.51 14.96
CA LEU A 520 -23.09 20.09 16.27
C LEU A 520 -22.84 19.17 17.47
N THR A 521 -22.70 17.86 17.27
CA THR A 521 -22.63 16.87 18.36
C THR A 521 -21.36 16.95 19.21
N ASN A 522 -20.23 17.32 18.62
CA ASN A 522 -18.93 17.36 19.30
C ASN A 522 -18.31 18.77 19.19
N LEU A 523 -17.57 19.19 20.21
CA LEU A 523 -16.85 20.47 20.21
C LEU A 523 -15.94 20.67 18.98
N LEU A 524 -15.12 19.68 18.63
CA LEU A 524 -14.17 19.79 17.52
C LEU A 524 -14.89 19.90 16.17
N MET A 525 -16.05 19.24 16.04
CA MET A 525 -16.90 19.37 14.86
C MET A 525 -17.50 20.78 14.77
N ARG A 526 -18.03 21.29 15.89
CA ARG A 526 -18.60 22.65 15.97
C ARG A 526 -17.56 23.71 15.63
N GLN A 527 -16.35 23.59 16.19
CA GLN A 527 -15.24 24.48 15.89
C GLN A 527 -14.84 24.41 14.40
N SER A 528 -14.78 23.23 13.81
CA SER A 528 -14.47 23.10 12.37
C SER A 528 -15.56 23.71 11.51
N ALA A 529 -16.84 23.54 11.88
CA ALA A 529 -17.98 24.05 11.16
C ALA A 529 -18.18 25.57 11.31
N SER A 530 -17.82 26.16 12.45
CA SER A 530 -17.84 27.62 12.67
C SER A 530 -16.78 28.38 11.88
N LEU A 531 -15.77 27.68 11.36
CA LEU A 531 -14.74 28.28 10.51
C LEU A 531 -15.08 28.18 9.02
N LEU A 532 -16.30 27.79 8.67
CA LEU A 532 -16.76 27.60 7.30
C LEU A 532 -18.11 28.29 7.08
N VAL A 533 -18.36 28.63 5.82
CA VAL A 533 -19.64 29.18 5.36
C VAL A 533 -20.46 28.06 4.71
N TRP A 534 -21.70 27.94 5.12
CA TRP A 534 -22.65 26.94 4.65
C TRP A 534 -23.70 27.62 3.78
N SER A 535 -24.34 26.86 2.90
CA SER A 535 -25.43 27.32 2.04
C SER A 535 -26.62 26.39 2.19
N GLN A 536 -27.81 26.98 2.31
CA GLN A 536 -29.10 26.31 2.33
C GLN A 536 -30.09 27.17 1.55
N GLU A 537 -30.71 26.60 0.51
CA GLU A 537 -31.70 27.30 -0.34
C GLU A 537 -31.18 28.63 -0.93
N GLY A 538 -29.89 28.70 -1.24
CA GLY A 538 -29.24 29.90 -1.81
C GLY A 538 -28.92 30.99 -0.79
N ARG A 539 -29.19 30.79 0.50
CA ARG A 539 -28.76 31.67 1.59
C ARG A 539 -27.55 31.08 2.30
N THR A 540 -26.68 31.95 2.81
CA THR A 540 -25.44 31.56 3.45
C THR A 540 -25.49 31.79 4.96
N PHE A 541 -24.76 30.96 5.72
CA PHE A 541 -24.67 31.09 7.17
C PHE A 541 -23.37 30.47 7.71
N THR A 542 -22.98 30.83 8.92
CA THR A 542 -21.94 30.16 9.71
C THR A 542 -22.44 29.87 11.13
N LEU A 543 -21.59 29.32 12.00
CA LEU A 543 -21.90 29.10 13.42
C LEU A 543 -21.20 30.15 14.29
N GLN A 544 -21.96 30.97 14.98
CA GLN A 544 -21.50 31.92 16.00
C GLN A 544 -21.98 31.45 17.37
N GLU A 545 -21.04 31.19 18.29
CA GLU A 545 -21.34 30.65 19.64
C GLU A 545 -22.20 29.38 19.65
N GLY A 546 -22.13 28.60 18.56
CA GLY A 546 -22.91 27.38 18.38
C GLY A 546 -24.33 27.59 17.86
N GLN A 547 -24.70 28.82 17.49
CA GLN A 547 -25.94 29.15 16.79
C GLN A 547 -25.67 29.58 15.36
N SER A 548 -26.61 29.34 14.45
CA SER A 548 -26.46 29.74 13.06
C SER A 548 -26.66 31.25 12.91
N ALA A 549 -25.78 31.91 12.17
CA ALA A 549 -25.84 33.35 11.87
C ALA A 549 -25.47 33.63 10.41
N ASP A 550 -26.04 34.68 9.82
CA ASP A 550 -25.71 35.15 8.47
C ASP A 550 -24.43 36.02 8.43
N SER A 551 -24.10 36.57 7.25
CA SER A 551 -22.88 37.34 7.04
C SER A 551 -22.84 38.68 7.79
N GLU A 552 -23.99 39.15 8.30
CA GLU A 552 -24.12 40.37 9.12
C GLU A 552 -24.18 40.05 10.62
N GLY A 553 -24.16 38.76 10.99
CA GLY A 553 -24.27 38.29 12.36
C GLY A 553 -25.72 38.21 12.88
N HIS A 554 -26.72 38.29 12.00
CA HIS A 554 -28.11 38.09 12.40
C HIS A 554 -28.42 36.60 12.54
N PRO A 555 -29.30 36.20 13.47
CA PRO A 555 -29.69 34.81 13.64
C PRO A 555 -30.27 34.19 12.37
N TYR A 556 -29.72 33.05 11.97
CA TYR A 556 -30.18 32.27 10.82
C TYR A 556 -30.97 31.05 11.28
N THR A 557 -32.17 30.84 10.73
CA THR A 557 -33.00 29.67 11.08
C THR A 557 -32.81 28.57 10.05
N LEU A 558 -32.29 27.41 10.48
CA LEU A 558 -32.14 26.23 9.62
C LEU A 558 -33.51 25.69 9.20
N THR A 559 -33.67 25.38 7.91
CA THR A 559 -34.84 24.68 7.37
C THR A 559 -34.58 23.19 7.23
N GLY A 560 -35.58 22.42 6.80
CA GLY A 560 -35.41 20.99 6.47
C GLY A 560 -34.73 20.73 5.12
N ALA A 561 -34.39 21.78 4.37
CA ALA A 561 -33.72 21.64 3.08
C ALA A 561 -32.26 21.18 3.24
N PRO A 562 -31.68 20.49 2.24
CA PRO A 562 -30.28 20.08 2.29
C PRO A 562 -29.32 21.25 2.49
N ILE A 563 -28.23 20.98 3.22
CA ILE A 563 -27.16 21.92 3.52
C ILE A 563 -25.90 21.47 2.79
N GLN A 564 -25.15 22.43 2.25
CA GLN A 564 -23.85 22.21 1.62
C GLN A 564 -22.86 23.30 2.03
N LEU A 565 -21.58 23.11 1.69
CA LEU A 565 -20.60 24.19 1.80
C LEU A 565 -20.86 25.23 0.72
N ALA A 566 -20.91 26.50 1.12
CA ALA A 566 -21.04 27.61 0.19
C ALA A 566 -19.80 27.70 -0.71
N HIS A 567 -20.00 28.07 -1.97
CA HIS A 567 -18.92 28.23 -2.94
C HIS A 567 -19.01 29.60 -3.60
N PRO A 568 -17.91 30.39 -3.74
CA PRO A 568 -17.96 31.74 -4.29
C PRO A 568 -18.62 31.87 -5.66
N MET A 569 -18.50 30.85 -6.53
CA MET A 569 -19.19 30.79 -7.83
C MET A 569 -20.72 30.87 -7.75
N GLU A 570 -21.30 30.55 -6.60
CA GLU A 570 -22.75 30.40 -6.39
C GLU A 570 -23.28 31.44 -5.40
N MET A 571 -22.42 32.32 -4.90
CA MET A 571 -22.76 33.37 -3.95
C MET A 571 -23.02 34.68 -4.67
N ASP A 572 -23.87 35.53 -4.07
CA ASP A 572 -23.94 36.93 -4.47
C ASP A 572 -22.60 37.63 -4.14
N PRO A 573 -22.03 38.45 -5.04
CA PRO A 573 -20.76 39.12 -4.78
C PRO A 573 -20.75 40.01 -3.54
N ALA A 574 -21.87 40.66 -3.20
CA ALA A 574 -21.95 41.49 -2.00
C ALA A 574 -21.95 40.63 -0.72
N ASP A 575 -22.62 39.47 -0.76
CA ASP A 575 -22.60 38.51 0.36
C ASP A 575 -21.20 37.89 0.55
N LEU A 576 -20.51 37.56 -0.54
CA LEU A 576 -19.12 37.10 -0.50
C LEU A 576 -18.19 38.13 0.16
N ASP A 577 -18.31 39.40 -0.22
CA ASP A 577 -17.58 40.52 0.38
C ASP A 577 -17.89 40.65 1.88
N CYS A 578 -19.16 40.49 2.28
CA CYS A 578 -19.55 40.50 3.69
C CYS A 578 -18.88 39.36 4.47
N TRP A 579 -18.87 38.14 3.94
CA TRP A 579 -18.16 37.02 4.59
C TRP A 579 -16.65 37.26 4.69
N GLN A 580 -16.01 37.77 3.65
CA GLN A 580 -14.58 38.11 3.70
C GLN A 580 -14.30 39.12 4.83
N ARG A 581 -15.12 40.17 4.95
CA ARG A 581 -15.02 41.14 6.06
C ARG A 581 -15.31 40.51 7.42
N TYR A 582 -16.28 39.61 7.51
CA TYR A 582 -16.63 38.89 8.73
C TYR A 582 -15.41 38.10 9.25
N PHE A 583 -14.80 37.26 8.42
CA PHE A 583 -13.64 36.47 8.84
C PHE A 583 -12.43 37.34 9.20
N THR A 584 -12.15 38.40 8.42
CA THR A 584 -11.05 39.33 8.71
C THR A 584 -11.26 40.10 10.02
N SER A 585 -12.45 40.68 10.23
CA SER A 585 -12.75 41.47 11.44
C SER A 585 -12.77 40.66 12.73
N HIS A 586 -13.13 39.39 12.66
CA HIS A 586 -13.14 38.48 13.81
C HIS A 586 -11.80 37.73 13.99
N GLY A 587 -10.79 37.96 13.14
CA GLY A 587 -9.51 37.25 13.20
C GLY A 587 -9.64 35.73 12.99
N LEU A 588 -10.68 35.28 12.29
CA LEU A 588 -10.98 33.87 12.07
C LEU A 588 -10.26 33.36 10.83
N LYS A 589 -9.71 32.14 10.94
CA LYS A 589 -9.03 31.47 9.82
C LYS A 589 -9.83 30.27 9.35
N GLN A 590 -10.13 30.25 8.05
CA GLN A 590 -10.78 29.09 7.45
C GLN A 590 -9.77 27.93 7.30
N PRO A 591 -10.22 26.67 7.41
CA PRO A 591 -9.36 25.50 7.23
C PRO A 591 -8.79 25.35 5.80
N PHE A 592 -9.47 25.94 4.83
CA PHE A 592 -9.06 26.11 3.44
C PHE A 592 -9.66 27.43 2.94
N ALA A 593 -9.14 27.96 1.83
CA ALA A 593 -9.49 29.29 1.32
C ALA A 593 -10.89 29.34 0.70
N GLN A 594 -11.95 29.08 1.47
CA GLN A 594 -13.31 28.93 0.96
C GLN A 594 -13.86 30.25 0.38
N VAL A 595 -13.92 31.32 1.18
CA VAL A 595 -14.45 32.63 0.72
C VAL A 595 -13.42 33.44 -0.08
N TRP A 596 -12.19 32.93 -0.16
CA TRP A 596 -11.11 33.48 -0.99
C TRP A 596 -10.80 32.60 -2.21
N GLU A 597 -11.61 31.56 -2.46
CA GLU A 597 -11.48 30.72 -3.64
C GLU A 597 -11.75 31.60 -4.88
N PRO A 598 -10.86 31.60 -5.89
CA PRO A 598 -11.06 32.42 -7.07
C PRO A 598 -12.33 32.00 -7.80
N VAL A 599 -13.10 32.97 -8.30
CA VAL A 599 -14.20 32.70 -9.23
C VAL A 599 -13.63 32.79 -10.65
N ILE A 600 -13.66 31.71 -11.41
CA ILE A 600 -13.09 31.66 -12.77
C ILE A 600 -14.16 32.01 -13.82
N ASP A 601 -13.83 32.92 -14.73
CA ASP A 601 -14.63 33.15 -15.93
C ASP A 601 -14.28 32.10 -17.00
N PHE A 602 -15.07 31.03 -17.05
CA PHE A 602 -14.89 29.94 -18.01
C PHE A 602 -14.98 30.39 -19.48
N SER A 603 -15.54 31.57 -19.79
CA SER A 603 -15.61 32.08 -21.17
C SER A 603 -14.25 32.52 -21.71
N GLN A 604 -13.29 32.81 -20.83
CA GLN A 604 -11.95 33.28 -21.18
C GLN A 604 -10.91 32.15 -21.26
N ILE A 605 -11.32 30.91 -20.97
CA ILE A 605 -10.40 29.76 -20.94
C ILE A 605 -10.19 29.24 -22.36
N LYS A 606 -8.94 29.28 -22.80
CA LYS A 606 -8.50 28.80 -24.13
C LYS A 606 -7.63 27.55 -23.99
N GLU A 607 -7.58 26.77 -25.07
CA GLU A 607 -6.82 25.51 -25.12
C GLU A 607 -5.31 25.68 -24.93
N ASP A 608 -4.78 26.83 -25.33
CA ASP A 608 -3.37 27.22 -25.30
C ASP A 608 -2.97 27.98 -24.03
N ARG A 609 -3.89 28.17 -23.06
CA ARG A 609 -3.67 29.00 -21.85
C ARG A 609 -2.36 28.68 -21.11
N TYR A 610 -1.98 27.40 -21.04
CA TYR A 610 -0.79 26.93 -20.33
C TYR A 610 0.33 26.42 -21.25
N GLN A 611 0.20 26.58 -22.57
CA GLN A 611 1.12 25.97 -23.53
C GLN A 611 2.56 26.47 -23.31
N GLY A 612 3.50 25.53 -23.20
CA GLY A 612 4.94 25.80 -23.02
C GLY A 612 5.35 26.12 -21.57
N VAL A 613 4.41 26.22 -20.64
CA VAL A 613 4.72 26.43 -19.21
C VAL A 613 5.38 25.17 -18.66
N GLN A 614 6.49 25.35 -17.94
CA GLN A 614 7.20 24.24 -17.31
C GLN A 614 6.95 24.25 -15.80
N ILE A 615 6.45 23.13 -15.28
CA ILE A 615 6.13 22.97 -13.86
C ILE A 615 6.84 21.72 -13.33
N PRO A 616 7.60 21.80 -12.23
CA PRO A 616 8.22 20.63 -11.60
C PRO A 616 7.20 19.52 -11.30
N ALA A 617 7.50 18.27 -11.67
CA ALA A 617 6.59 17.13 -11.53
C ALA A 617 6.13 16.90 -10.08
N TYR A 618 6.98 17.20 -9.09
CA TYR A 618 6.63 17.09 -7.67
C TYR A 618 5.43 17.97 -7.28
N ARG A 619 5.14 19.05 -8.03
CA ARG A 619 3.98 19.92 -7.75
C ARG A 619 2.66 19.20 -7.98
N PHE A 620 2.60 18.26 -8.93
CA PHE A 620 1.41 17.44 -9.20
C PHE A 620 1.26 16.24 -8.27
N LYS A 621 2.36 15.76 -7.68
CA LYS A 621 2.35 14.60 -6.79
C LYS A 621 1.68 14.94 -5.45
N GLY A 622 0.81 14.06 -4.96
CA GLY A 622 0.17 14.23 -3.66
C GLY A 622 -0.95 15.27 -3.66
N GLN A 623 -1.42 15.68 -4.84
CA GLN A 623 -2.47 16.68 -5.02
C GLN A 623 -3.85 16.07 -5.29
N GLU A 624 -4.05 14.80 -4.94
CA GLU A 624 -5.29 14.06 -5.23
C GLU A 624 -6.49 14.73 -4.57
N LYS A 625 -6.28 15.37 -3.41
CA LYS A 625 -7.31 16.18 -2.73
C LYS A 625 -7.77 17.41 -3.52
N HIS A 626 -7.01 17.85 -4.52
CA HIS A 626 -7.38 18.96 -5.40
C HIS A 626 -8.00 18.46 -6.72
N GLY A 627 -8.22 17.16 -6.85
CA GLY A 627 -8.66 16.53 -8.10
C GLY A 627 -7.53 16.37 -9.13
N VAL A 628 -6.27 16.41 -8.71
CA VAL A 628 -5.08 16.28 -9.54
C VAL A 628 -4.34 14.98 -9.24
N GLU A 629 -4.18 14.12 -10.23
CA GLU A 629 -3.49 12.84 -10.09
C GLU A 629 -2.36 12.73 -11.11
N LEU A 630 -1.13 12.65 -10.61
CA LEU A 630 0.04 12.33 -11.43
C LEU A 630 0.19 10.81 -11.53
N LYS A 631 0.00 10.27 -12.72
CA LYS A 631 0.26 8.86 -13.03
C LYS A 631 1.59 8.73 -13.76
N ILE A 632 2.42 7.83 -13.24
CA ILE A 632 3.68 7.42 -13.88
C ILE A 632 3.49 5.96 -14.26
N ASP A 633 3.29 5.69 -15.54
CA ASP A 633 3.19 4.34 -16.07
C ASP A 633 4.59 3.83 -16.38
N LEU A 634 5.07 2.92 -15.54
CA LEU A 634 6.39 2.32 -15.66
C LEU A 634 6.49 1.32 -16.81
N ASP A 635 5.37 0.76 -17.27
CA ASP A 635 5.32 -0.26 -18.31
C ASP A 635 5.23 0.38 -19.71
N LEU A 636 4.48 1.47 -19.82
CA LEU A 636 4.29 2.27 -21.04
C LEU A 636 5.31 3.40 -21.20
N CYS A 637 6.14 3.62 -20.19
CA CYS A 637 7.07 4.73 -20.14
C CYS A 637 6.41 6.10 -20.34
N ASP A 638 5.29 6.31 -19.63
CA ASP A 638 4.45 7.49 -19.81
C ASP A 638 4.20 8.22 -18.49
N VAL A 639 4.04 9.55 -18.58
CA VAL A 639 3.68 10.41 -17.46
C VAL A 639 2.43 11.19 -17.85
N SER A 640 1.33 10.93 -17.16
CA SER A 640 0.05 11.60 -17.40
C SER A 640 -0.42 12.33 -16.14
N VAL A 641 -1.09 13.46 -16.36
CA VAL A 641 -1.77 14.21 -15.30
C VAL A 641 -3.26 14.11 -15.54
N ASN A 642 -3.96 13.37 -14.68
CA ASN A 642 -5.42 13.34 -14.70
C ASN A 642 -5.94 14.48 -13.84
N LEU A 643 -6.86 15.26 -14.41
CA LEU A 643 -7.55 16.32 -13.71
C LEU A 643 -9.04 15.96 -13.64
N THR A 644 -9.66 16.15 -12.49
CA THR A 644 -11.10 15.97 -12.37
C THR A 644 -11.80 17.08 -13.16
N ASP A 645 -12.77 16.73 -14.00
CA ASP A 645 -13.52 17.66 -14.87
C ASP A 645 -12.67 18.43 -15.92
N CYS A 646 -11.36 18.16 -16.05
CA CYS A 646 -10.46 18.82 -17.00
C CYS A 646 -9.51 17.81 -17.67
N TRP A 647 -8.90 18.20 -18.79
CA TRP A 647 -7.84 17.47 -19.46
C TRP A 647 -6.61 18.35 -19.58
N LEU A 648 -5.45 17.81 -19.23
CA LEU A 648 -4.17 18.50 -19.38
C LEU A 648 -3.19 17.56 -20.07
N TYR A 649 -2.80 17.95 -21.28
CA TYR A 649 -1.76 17.26 -22.02
C TYR A 649 -0.41 17.80 -21.54
N VAL A 650 0.48 16.89 -21.17
CA VAL A 650 1.83 17.22 -20.71
C VAL A 650 2.86 16.50 -21.56
N ASP A 651 3.99 17.14 -21.77
CA ASP A 651 5.18 16.51 -22.35
C ASP A 651 6.27 16.45 -21.28
N SER A 652 6.78 15.24 -21.03
CA SER A 652 7.89 15.03 -20.09
C SER A 652 9.25 15.24 -20.76
N GLY A 653 9.36 15.13 -22.09
CA GLY A 653 10.64 15.11 -22.80
C GLY A 653 11.46 13.84 -22.54
N ALA A 654 12.22 13.39 -23.53
CA ALA A 654 12.97 12.13 -23.49
C ALA A 654 13.99 12.04 -22.34
N GLU A 655 14.61 13.15 -21.94
CA GLU A 655 15.59 13.20 -20.85
C GLU A 655 14.98 13.21 -19.45
N ALA A 656 13.78 13.79 -19.26
CA ALA A 656 13.16 13.85 -17.94
C ALA A 656 12.61 12.50 -17.50
N PHE A 657 12.15 11.70 -18.46
CA PHE A 657 11.65 10.35 -18.24
C PHE A 657 12.69 9.45 -17.54
N HIS A 658 13.96 9.51 -17.96
CA HIS A 658 15.06 8.74 -17.34
C HIS A 658 15.38 9.15 -15.90
N SER A 659 15.18 10.42 -15.55
CA SER A 659 15.42 10.96 -14.20
C SER A 659 14.23 10.77 -13.25
N LEU A 660 13.00 10.83 -13.78
CA LEU A 660 11.78 10.48 -13.06
C LEU A 660 11.77 8.97 -12.69
N PHE A 661 12.39 8.13 -13.54
CA PHE A 661 12.71 6.72 -13.26
C PHE A 661 13.63 6.53 -12.04
N GLY A 662 14.51 7.51 -11.76
CA GLY A 662 15.38 7.56 -10.58
C GLY A 662 14.76 8.23 -9.34
N TYR A 663 13.44 8.44 -9.33
CA TYR A 663 12.66 9.13 -8.29
C TYR A 663 12.94 10.64 -8.14
N SER A 664 13.64 11.28 -9.10
CA SER A 664 13.83 12.74 -9.06
C SER A 664 12.64 13.46 -9.70
N LEU A 665 11.70 13.88 -8.85
CA LEU A 665 10.51 14.66 -9.26
C LEU A 665 10.81 16.16 -9.46
N ASN A 666 12.09 16.55 -9.40
CA ASN A 666 12.53 17.93 -9.61
C ASN A 666 12.49 18.35 -11.08
N ASN A 667 12.44 17.41 -12.01
CA ASN A 667 12.29 17.72 -13.43
C ASN A 667 10.90 18.29 -13.74
N SER A 668 10.85 19.20 -14.71
CA SER A 668 9.61 19.87 -15.09
C SER A 668 8.86 19.13 -16.18
N LEU A 669 7.54 19.11 -16.06
CA LEU A 669 6.61 18.75 -17.13
C LEU A 669 6.30 20.02 -17.93
N THR A 670 6.35 19.92 -19.26
CA THR A 670 5.93 21.02 -20.14
C THR A 670 4.45 20.86 -20.43
N LEU A 671 3.66 21.84 -20.00
CA LEU A 671 2.23 21.88 -20.26
C LEU A 671 1.97 22.16 -21.74
N GLN A 672 1.03 21.44 -22.33
CA GLN A 672 0.65 21.57 -23.72
C GLN A 672 -0.77 22.14 -23.79
N LYS A 673 -1.73 21.30 -24.17
CA LYS A 673 -3.13 21.64 -24.35
C LYS A 673 -3.90 21.47 -23.04
N PHE A 674 -4.82 22.37 -22.74
CA PHE A 674 -5.76 22.27 -21.62
C PHE A 674 -7.21 22.34 -22.10
N GLU A 675 -8.07 21.44 -21.61
CA GLU A 675 -9.49 21.45 -21.92
C GLU A 675 -10.32 21.35 -20.64
N CYS A 676 -11.32 22.21 -20.48
CA CYS A 676 -12.29 22.09 -19.41
C CYS A 676 -13.48 21.27 -19.90
N SER A 677 -13.60 20.02 -19.43
CA SER A 677 -14.66 19.11 -19.86
C SER A 677 -16.02 19.44 -19.21
N LYS A 678 -16.01 20.00 -18.00
CA LYS A 678 -17.21 20.38 -17.25
C LYS A 678 -16.94 21.63 -16.43
N LYS A 679 -17.86 22.60 -16.49
CA LYS A 679 -17.87 23.79 -15.63
C LYS A 679 -18.42 23.42 -14.26
N SER A 680 -17.52 23.17 -13.31
CA SER A 680 -17.82 22.75 -11.94
C SER A 680 -16.96 23.51 -10.92
N ARG A 681 -17.32 23.43 -9.64
CA ARG A 681 -16.49 23.91 -8.51
C ARG A 681 -15.08 23.30 -8.55
N CYS A 682 -14.95 22.03 -8.90
CA CYS A 682 -13.65 21.36 -9.03
C CYS A 682 -12.83 21.90 -10.20
N SER A 683 -13.42 22.08 -11.39
CA SER A 683 -12.72 22.68 -12.53
C SER A 683 -12.28 24.12 -12.25
N ASN A 684 -13.10 24.91 -11.53
CA ASN A 684 -12.76 26.25 -11.07
C ASN A 684 -11.52 26.23 -10.18
N HIS A 685 -11.51 25.32 -9.20
CA HIS A 685 -10.39 25.14 -8.30
C HIS A 685 -9.11 24.71 -9.02
N ILE A 686 -9.20 23.72 -9.92
CA ILE A 686 -8.07 23.23 -10.71
C ILE A 686 -7.48 24.34 -11.59
N ILE A 687 -8.32 25.17 -12.21
CA ILE A 687 -7.84 26.31 -13.00
C ILE A 687 -7.12 27.32 -12.11
N GLY A 688 -7.70 27.68 -10.95
CA GLY A 688 -7.02 28.56 -9.99
C GLY A 688 -5.68 28.01 -9.51
N LEU A 689 -5.60 26.69 -9.31
CA LEU A 689 -4.37 26.00 -8.92
C LEU A 689 -3.32 26.00 -10.04
N LEU A 690 -3.73 25.74 -11.28
CA LEU A 690 -2.86 25.79 -12.46
C LEU A 690 -2.38 27.22 -12.75
N ASP A 691 -3.22 28.23 -12.56
CA ASP A 691 -2.84 29.64 -12.65
C ASP A 691 -1.75 29.97 -11.61
N LYS A 692 -1.91 29.50 -10.36
CA LYS A 692 -0.89 29.63 -9.30
C LYS A 692 0.43 28.96 -9.69
N TRP A 693 0.39 27.72 -10.18
CA TRP A 693 1.61 27.01 -10.58
C TRP A 693 2.25 27.58 -11.84
N THR A 694 1.46 28.16 -12.75
CA THR A 694 1.94 28.86 -13.94
C THR A 694 2.70 30.12 -13.55
N ALA A 695 2.15 30.92 -12.62
CA ALA A 695 2.86 32.09 -12.09
C ALA A 695 4.19 31.69 -11.43
N TYR A 696 4.18 30.62 -10.63
CA TYR A 696 5.40 30.06 -10.02
C TYR A 696 6.44 29.64 -11.06
N GLY A 697 6.03 28.91 -12.11
CA GLY A 697 6.92 28.47 -13.19
C GLY A 697 7.51 29.64 -13.99
N ARG A 698 6.74 30.73 -14.19
CA ARG A 698 7.24 31.97 -14.82
C ARG A 698 8.27 32.67 -13.95
N VAL A 699 8.06 32.76 -12.64
CA VAL A 699 9.05 33.34 -11.70
C VAL A 699 10.38 32.61 -11.78
N LEU A 700 10.38 31.27 -11.74
CA LEU A 700 11.63 30.49 -11.79
C LEU A 700 12.40 30.64 -13.11
N LYS A 701 11.75 31.12 -14.17
CA LYS A 701 12.37 31.44 -15.46
C LYS A 701 12.73 32.92 -15.63
N ASP A 702 12.50 33.73 -14.59
CA ASP A 702 12.59 35.19 -14.63
C ASP A 702 11.74 35.81 -15.76
N ASP A 703 10.57 35.21 -16.04
CA ASP A 703 9.62 35.65 -17.06
C ASP A 703 8.67 36.72 -16.48
N ALA A 704 8.89 37.98 -16.86
CA ALA A 704 8.10 39.13 -16.41
C ALA A 704 6.61 39.06 -16.79
N THR A 705 6.22 38.21 -17.75
CA THR A 705 4.80 37.95 -18.06
C THR A 705 4.05 37.24 -16.93
N VAL A 706 4.72 36.90 -15.82
CA VAL A 706 4.08 36.42 -14.59
C VAL A 706 2.88 37.28 -14.19
N VAL A 707 2.95 38.61 -14.38
CA VAL A 707 1.87 39.55 -14.03
C VAL A 707 0.56 39.29 -14.77
N ASP A 708 0.63 38.69 -15.96
CA ASP A 708 -0.56 38.34 -16.75
C ASP A 708 -1.35 37.18 -16.13
N ALA A 709 -0.69 36.38 -15.28
CA ALA A 709 -1.30 35.25 -14.58
C ALA A 709 -1.83 35.64 -13.17
N LEU A 710 -1.66 36.90 -12.74
CA LEU A 710 -1.99 37.35 -11.37
C LEU A 710 -3.41 37.88 -11.22
N ASP A 711 -4.26 37.78 -12.25
CA ASP A 711 -5.64 38.24 -12.13
C ASP A 711 -6.30 37.52 -10.94
N ARG A 712 -6.80 38.31 -9.98
CA ARG A 712 -7.44 37.87 -8.72
C ARG A 712 -6.52 37.23 -7.67
N PHE A 713 -5.19 37.30 -7.81
CA PHE A 713 -4.29 36.92 -6.72
C PHE A 713 -4.46 37.87 -5.54
N THR A 714 -4.40 37.33 -4.32
CA THR A 714 -4.37 38.13 -3.09
C THR A 714 -2.99 38.77 -2.89
N LEU A 715 -2.92 39.81 -2.06
CA LEU A 715 -1.64 40.45 -1.70
C LEU A 715 -0.63 39.43 -1.14
N ALA A 716 -1.10 38.47 -0.33
CA ALA A 716 -0.26 37.42 0.24
C ALA A 716 0.34 36.52 -0.86
N GLN A 717 -0.46 36.12 -1.86
CA GLN A 717 0.03 35.31 -2.98
C GLN A 717 1.01 36.08 -3.86
N VAL A 718 0.76 37.36 -4.13
CA VAL A 718 1.71 38.21 -4.86
C VAL A 718 3.01 38.40 -4.08
N THR A 719 2.92 38.57 -2.75
CA THR A 719 4.08 38.70 -1.87
C THR A 719 4.88 37.38 -1.79
N GLU A 720 4.20 36.22 -1.80
CA GLU A 720 4.83 34.90 -1.90
C GLU A 720 5.66 34.78 -3.18
N LEU A 721 5.09 35.15 -4.33
CA LEU A 721 5.81 35.15 -5.61
C LEU A 721 6.96 36.16 -5.65
N LEU A 722 6.78 37.32 -5.01
CA LEU A 722 7.83 38.33 -4.91
C LEU A 722 9.01 37.83 -4.07
N ASN A 723 8.74 37.22 -2.91
CA ASN A 723 9.77 36.62 -2.07
C ASN A 723 10.51 35.50 -2.83
N LEU A 724 9.77 34.65 -3.53
CA LEU A 724 10.35 33.62 -4.40
C LEU A 724 11.28 34.22 -5.46
N ALA A 725 10.87 35.30 -6.13
CA ALA A 725 11.68 35.98 -7.13
C ALA A 725 12.97 36.57 -6.53
N ILE A 726 12.87 37.18 -5.34
CA ILE A 726 14.02 37.74 -4.60
C ILE A 726 14.99 36.63 -4.20
N GLU A 727 14.49 35.54 -3.61
CA GLU A 727 15.29 34.40 -3.15
C GLU A 727 16.03 33.69 -4.30
N ASN A 728 15.44 33.67 -5.49
CA ASN A 728 16.04 33.04 -6.69
C ASN A 728 16.78 34.03 -7.59
N HIS A 729 16.96 35.29 -7.17
CA HIS A 729 17.64 36.35 -7.93
C HIS A 729 17.01 36.64 -9.31
N CYS A 730 15.68 36.51 -9.43
CA CYS A 730 14.90 36.79 -10.63
C CYS A 730 14.55 38.28 -10.72
N ALA A 731 15.46 39.08 -11.30
CA ALA A 731 15.37 40.54 -11.30
C ALA A 731 14.17 41.10 -12.09
N ASN A 732 13.84 40.49 -13.24
CA ASN A 732 12.74 40.96 -14.09
C ASN A 732 11.38 40.69 -13.42
N CYS A 733 11.19 39.48 -12.87
CA CYS A 733 9.98 39.17 -12.11
C CYS A 733 9.86 40.02 -10.86
N THR A 734 10.96 40.27 -10.13
CA THR A 734 10.94 41.11 -8.92
C THR A 734 10.41 42.51 -9.23
N ALA A 735 10.91 43.14 -10.30
CA ALA A 735 10.46 44.47 -10.72
C ALA A 735 8.97 44.45 -11.13
N ALA A 736 8.56 43.50 -11.96
CA ALA A 736 7.18 43.38 -12.44
C ALA A 736 6.18 43.11 -11.29
N LEU A 737 6.54 42.26 -10.34
CA LEU A 737 5.72 41.92 -9.17
C LEU A 737 5.61 43.10 -8.18
N LEU A 738 6.69 43.86 -7.97
CA LEU A 738 6.66 45.07 -7.14
C LEU A 738 5.75 46.14 -7.77
N GLU A 739 5.88 46.37 -9.07
CA GLU A 739 5.01 47.32 -9.78
C GLU A 739 3.54 46.89 -9.71
N TYR A 740 3.26 45.61 -9.98
CA TYR A 740 1.91 45.05 -9.86
C TYR A 740 1.35 45.25 -8.44
N LYS A 741 2.13 44.87 -7.41
CA LYS A 741 1.75 45.03 -6.00
C LYS A 741 1.41 46.48 -5.67
N ASN A 742 2.28 47.43 -6.01
CA ASN A 742 2.09 48.84 -5.70
C ASN A 742 0.85 49.43 -6.40
N ARG A 743 0.55 48.97 -7.62
CA ARG A 743 -0.62 49.42 -8.36
C ARG A 743 -1.93 48.83 -7.85
N LYS A 744 -1.95 47.53 -7.52
CA LYS A 744 -3.17 46.79 -7.14
C LYS A 744 -3.50 46.83 -5.65
N PHE A 745 -2.49 47.01 -4.80
CA PHE A 745 -2.62 47.04 -3.33
C PHE A 745 -1.96 48.30 -2.74
N PRO A 746 -2.40 49.51 -3.14
CA PRO A 746 -1.75 50.76 -2.74
C PRO A 746 -1.88 51.08 -1.24
N ASP A 747 -2.89 50.52 -0.55
CA ASP A 747 -3.27 50.91 0.82
C ASP A 747 -2.86 49.91 1.92
N PHE A 748 -2.02 48.88 1.63
CA PHE A 748 -1.81 47.75 2.54
C PHE A 748 -0.42 47.69 3.22
N ASP A 749 -0.43 47.62 4.56
CA ASP A 749 0.73 47.45 5.46
C ASP A 749 1.18 45.96 5.51
N PRO A 750 2.48 45.61 5.50
CA PRO A 750 2.97 44.26 5.19
C PRO A 750 2.72 43.12 6.21
N MET A 751 2.00 43.35 7.32
CA MET A 751 2.00 42.38 8.45
C MET A 751 0.73 41.55 8.64
N ASP A 752 -0.37 41.87 7.95
CA ASP A 752 -1.64 41.14 8.13
C ASP A 752 -2.05 40.46 6.83
N VAL A 753 -1.55 39.26 6.56
CA VAL A 753 -2.31 38.10 6.01
C VAL A 753 -1.38 36.89 6.06
N PHE A 754 -1.84 35.85 6.74
CA PHE A 754 -1.14 34.61 7.03
C PHE A 754 -0.41 33.98 5.84
N THR A 755 0.81 33.55 6.12
CA THR A 755 1.64 32.65 5.31
C THR A 755 1.04 31.24 5.29
N LEU A 756 1.04 30.63 4.10
CA LEU A 756 0.75 29.21 3.89
C LEU A 756 1.87 28.37 4.52
N GLU A 757 1.63 27.79 5.69
CA GLU A 757 2.29 26.55 6.15
C GLU A 757 1.31 25.37 6.09
#